data_AF-A0A946NMA1-F1
#
_entry.id   AF-A0A946NMA1-F1
#
_cell.length_a   1.000
_cell.length_b   1.000
_cell.length_c   1.000
_cell.angle_alpha   90.00
_cell.angle_beta   90.00
_cell.angle_gamma   90.00
#
_symmetry.space_group_name_H-M   'P 1'
#
loop_
_entity.id
_entity.type
_entity.pdbx_description
1 polymer ?
#
loop_
_entity_poly.entity_id
_entity_poly.type
_entity_poly.pdbx_seq_one_letter_code
_entity_poly.pdbx_strand_id
1 'polypeptide(L)'
;MKASETNLIRFIQEQDTHFVIPVYQRNYDWTLLQCRQWLEDIIQVGKDDRLSSHFVGSIVYIHDDVYLTESPRELTVIDGQQRLTTITLIWIVLYRIAQELNNDKLINEINKKYLVNEFLEDDAKLKLRSTVNNDKALRFLIDNGDPKDYGDYSRLIENFNYFRSEIKAENHEVVMKGIAKLMFVQISLERKNDDPQRIFESLNSTGLDLSQADLIRNYVLMGLKPSHQNKIYQNYWEPIENLATENETNKSRVSDFIRDYLTFKTREIPNKNKVYQEFKCKYQFMDFVSLEPVMTELKRYVMHYNKLINPENETDGEVRRQIKLINKLEINVSYPFILEVYDDYYREVINKEKLLQALELIQSFAWRRFIVGLPSNAMNKIFMRLYEDVDPSDYVPSISKSLLKRKSSQRFPHDDEIIRELEFKDVYGIQSKNITYFLERIENYDNNEPVLIENNPDITIEHIFPRNPHPKWKVLLGEAQFTKIKETYLNTIGNLTLSGNNGALGNKPFIKKRDLPQKGYSDSRLFLNKYLSSLEKWDVNEIKKRFKIIADRFIKIWPYPSVVIDDDDFYEEINVFEEDDPTGKTLDYIIYFDQKTTVATYKDLFYIVISFLFETQPETFFSTDLGDKLKLSKSIEGLRGPLKINETYYIEGHHSSRGVLKRVQLALSTFKLFDDLYIKFK
;
A
#
# COMPACT_ATOMS: atom_id res chain seq x y z
N MET A 1 -20.92 20.42 -24.74
CA MET A 1 -19.51 20.83 -24.63
C MET A 1 -19.18 21.89 -25.67
N LYS A 2 -18.68 23.06 -25.26
CA LYS A 2 -18.15 24.09 -26.17
C LYS A 2 -16.69 24.38 -25.81
N ALA A 3 -15.79 24.24 -26.78
CA ALA A 3 -14.38 24.59 -26.62
C ALA A 3 -14.09 25.87 -27.41
N SER A 4 -13.43 26.84 -26.79
CA SER A 4 -12.99 28.07 -27.47
C SER A 4 -11.67 28.55 -26.91
N GLU A 5 -10.86 29.17 -27.75
CA GLU A 5 -9.64 29.84 -27.31
C GLU A 5 -9.99 31.21 -26.73
N THR A 6 -9.45 31.55 -25.57
CA THR A 6 -9.66 32.87 -24.96
C THR A 6 -8.42 33.33 -24.18
N ASN A 7 -8.37 34.64 -23.95
CA ASN A 7 -7.29 35.28 -23.22
C ASN A 7 -7.55 35.21 -21.72
N LEU A 8 -6.51 34.93 -20.92
CA LEU A 8 -6.61 34.76 -19.47
C LEU A 8 -7.23 35.98 -18.78
N ILE A 9 -6.80 37.18 -19.16
CA ILE A 9 -7.32 38.42 -18.59
C ILE A 9 -8.80 38.57 -18.92
N ARG A 10 -9.20 38.34 -20.18
CA ARG A 10 -10.61 38.46 -20.59
C ARG A 10 -11.52 37.48 -19.84
N PHE A 11 -11.05 36.25 -19.64
CA PHE A 11 -11.80 35.24 -18.91
C PHE A 11 -11.98 35.58 -17.43
N ILE A 12 -10.90 35.98 -16.77
CA ILE A 12 -10.99 36.38 -15.35
C ILE A 12 -11.78 37.68 -15.22
N GLN A 13 -11.77 38.58 -16.20
CA GLN A 13 -12.49 39.87 -16.16
C GLN A 13 -14.00 39.77 -16.43
N GLU A 14 -14.53 38.62 -16.84
CA GLU A 14 -15.96 38.47 -17.17
C GLU A 14 -16.82 38.98 -16.00
N GLN A 15 -17.75 39.89 -16.30
CA GLN A 15 -18.62 40.51 -15.30
C GLN A 15 -19.53 39.45 -14.69
N ASP A 16 -19.90 39.66 -13.43
CA ASP A 16 -20.79 38.78 -12.67
C ASP A 16 -20.38 37.31 -12.67
N THR A 17 -19.08 37.00 -12.81
CA THR A 17 -18.57 35.63 -12.86
C THR A 17 -17.82 35.27 -11.58
N HIS A 18 -18.10 34.09 -11.03
CA HIS A 18 -17.36 33.51 -9.91
C HIS A 18 -16.78 32.15 -10.26
N PHE A 19 -15.48 31.98 -10.03
CA PHE A 19 -14.83 30.69 -10.17
C PHE A 19 -14.89 29.93 -8.87
N VAL A 20 -15.56 28.79 -8.85
CA VAL A 20 -15.67 27.94 -7.67
C VAL A 20 -14.88 26.67 -7.90
N ILE A 21 -13.86 26.44 -7.08
CA ILE A 21 -13.17 25.15 -6.98
C ILE A 21 -13.97 24.27 -6.01
N PRO A 22 -14.59 23.17 -6.48
CA PRO A 22 -15.38 22.28 -5.63
C PRO A 22 -14.56 21.63 -4.51
N VAL A 23 -15.25 21.25 -3.44
CA VAL A 23 -14.65 20.54 -2.30
C VAL A 23 -13.99 19.19 -2.67
N TYR A 24 -14.37 18.59 -3.80
CA TYR A 24 -13.80 17.34 -4.27
C TYR A 24 -12.50 17.50 -5.06
N GLN A 25 -12.15 18.73 -5.45
CA GLN A 25 -10.86 18.97 -6.08
C GLN A 25 -9.73 18.90 -5.06
N ARG A 26 -8.54 18.46 -5.50
CA ARG A 26 -7.37 18.44 -4.62
C ARG A 26 -6.94 19.86 -4.25
N ASN A 27 -6.33 20.01 -3.08
CA ASN A 27 -5.72 21.27 -2.65
C ASN A 27 -4.61 21.72 -3.62
N TYR A 28 -4.09 22.93 -3.41
CA TYR A 28 -3.04 23.47 -4.25
C TYR A 28 -1.74 22.69 -4.04
N ASP A 29 -1.21 22.12 -5.12
CA ASP A 29 -0.18 21.07 -5.06
C ASP A 29 1.02 21.39 -5.97
N TRP A 30 0.94 22.47 -6.78
CA TRP A 30 2.08 22.91 -7.59
C TRP A 30 3.32 23.17 -6.74
N THR A 31 4.44 22.59 -7.16
CA THR A 31 5.73 22.75 -6.50
C THR A 31 6.43 24.03 -6.95
N LEU A 32 7.47 24.45 -6.24
CA LEU A 32 8.33 25.57 -6.63
C LEU A 32 8.91 25.42 -8.05
N LEU A 33 9.19 24.18 -8.49
CA LEU A 33 9.69 23.91 -9.84
C LEU A 33 8.67 24.36 -10.90
N GLN A 34 7.40 24.03 -10.70
CA GLN A 34 6.32 24.41 -11.62
C GLN A 34 6.04 25.90 -11.58
N CYS A 35 6.08 26.51 -10.39
CA CYS A 35 5.91 27.96 -10.23
C CYS A 35 7.04 28.74 -10.89
N ARG A 36 8.28 28.24 -10.80
CA ARG A 36 9.44 28.83 -11.48
C ARG A 36 9.27 28.79 -12.99
N GLN A 37 8.97 27.62 -13.55
CA GLN A 37 8.74 27.48 -14.98
C GLN A 37 7.63 28.43 -15.46
N TRP A 38 6.51 28.46 -14.74
CA TRP A 38 5.38 29.34 -15.06
C TRP A 38 5.76 30.83 -15.07
N LEU A 39 6.53 31.28 -14.08
CA LEU A 39 6.98 32.68 -14.01
C LEU A 39 8.01 33.01 -15.10
N GLU A 40 8.94 32.10 -15.37
CA GLU A 40 9.93 32.25 -16.44
C GLU A 40 9.26 32.41 -17.81
N ASP A 41 8.25 31.58 -18.11
CA ASP A 41 7.45 31.66 -19.34
C ASP A 41 6.73 33.02 -19.43
N ILE A 42 6.11 33.48 -18.35
CA ILE A 42 5.44 34.80 -18.29
C ILE A 42 6.42 35.94 -18.57
N ILE A 43 7.58 35.92 -17.90
CA ILE A 43 8.60 36.98 -18.06
C ILE A 43 9.17 36.97 -19.48
N GLN A 44 9.43 35.79 -20.05
CA GLN A 44 9.95 35.65 -21.40
C GLN A 44 8.98 36.25 -22.43
N VAL A 45 7.70 35.92 -22.31
CA VAL A 45 6.63 36.43 -23.18
C VAL A 45 6.39 37.93 -22.97
N GLY A 46 6.54 38.42 -21.74
CA GLY A 46 6.44 39.83 -21.40
C GLY A 46 7.58 40.68 -21.98
N LYS A 47 8.77 40.11 -22.14
CA LYS A 47 9.95 40.80 -22.72
C LYS A 47 9.95 40.83 -24.25
N ASP A 48 9.32 39.86 -24.92
CA ASP A 48 9.31 39.78 -26.38
C ASP A 48 8.04 40.40 -26.97
N ASP A 49 8.15 41.64 -27.46
CA ASP A 49 7.04 42.35 -28.12
C ASP A 49 6.59 41.70 -29.43
N ARG A 50 7.36 40.75 -30.00
CA ARG A 50 6.97 40.00 -31.21
C ARG A 50 5.99 38.87 -30.91
N LEU A 51 5.95 38.39 -29.67
CA LEU A 51 5.01 37.36 -29.24
C LEU A 51 3.67 38.02 -28.89
N SER A 52 2.64 37.73 -29.69
CA SER A 52 1.27 38.22 -29.47
C SER A 52 0.48 37.36 -28.48
N SER A 53 0.85 36.09 -28.31
CA SER A 53 0.13 35.12 -27.48
C SER A 53 1.03 33.98 -27.03
N HIS A 54 0.75 33.42 -25.86
CA HIS A 54 1.42 32.23 -25.34
C HIS A 54 0.39 31.26 -24.75
N PHE A 55 0.36 30.02 -25.25
CA PHE A 55 -0.60 29.00 -24.82
C PHE A 55 -0.15 28.34 -23.51
N VAL A 56 -1.02 28.39 -22.49
CA VAL A 56 -0.69 27.89 -21.13
C VAL A 56 -1.50 26.66 -20.70
N GLY A 57 -2.37 26.16 -21.57
CA GLY A 57 -3.18 24.96 -21.33
C GLY A 57 -4.68 25.20 -21.47
N SER A 58 -5.48 24.36 -20.80
CA SER A 58 -6.93 24.41 -20.79
C SER A 58 -7.50 24.70 -19.40
N ILE A 59 -8.71 25.26 -19.38
CA ILE A 59 -9.54 25.38 -18.18
C ILE A 59 -10.90 24.79 -18.51
N VAL A 60 -11.35 23.86 -17.69
CA VAL A 60 -12.63 23.17 -17.88
C VAL A 60 -13.53 23.50 -16.71
N TYR A 61 -14.74 23.95 -17.01
CA TYR A 61 -15.71 24.35 -16.00
C TYR A 61 -17.14 23.97 -16.37
N ILE A 62 -17.97 23.79 -15.34
CA ILE A 62 -19.42 23.59 -15.45
C ILE A 62 -20.10 24.92 -15.15
N HIS A 63 -21.17 25.21 -15.87
CA HIS A 63 -22.12 26.23 -15.45
C HIS A 63 -23.54 25.66 -15.44
N ASP A 64 -24.39 26.20 -14.57
CA ASP A 64 -25.84 25.96 -14.62
C ASP A 64 -26.46 26.88 -15.72
N ASP A 65 -27.69 26.55 -16.17
CA ASP A 65 -28.35 27.16 -17.35
C ASP A 65 -28.31 28.70 -17.38
N VAL A 66 -28.09 29.26 -18.57
CA VAL A 66 -27.83 30.69 -18.88
C VAL A 66 -29.07 31.61 -18.66
N TYR A 67 -30.18 31.09 -18.15
CA TYR A 67 -31.49 31.78 -18.11
C TYR A 67 -31.91 32.36 -16.75
N LEU A 68 -31.03 32.39 -15.75
CA LEU A 68 -31.33 33.04 -14.46
C LEU A 68 -30.68 34.43 -14.43
N THR A 69 -31.47 35.45 -14.72
CA THR A 69 -31.05 36.87 -14.89
C THR A 69 -30.75 37.63 -13.59
N GLU A 70 -30.73 36.98 -12.44
CA GLU A 70 -30.65 37.65 -11.13
C GLU A 70 -29.54 37.11 -10.20
N SER A 71 -28.61 36.29 -10.69
CA SER A 71 -27.49 35.81 -9.87
C SER A 71 -26.20 35.77 -10.69
N PRO A 72 -25.04 36.06 -10.07
CA PRO A 72 -23.78 35.98 -10.78
C PRO A 72 -23.53 34.54 -11.24
N ARG A 73 -22.97 34.42 -12.45
CA ARG A 73 -22.64 33.18 -13.12
C ARG A 73 -21.56 32.43 -12.35
N GLU A 74 -21.96 31.36 -11.67
CA GLU A 74 -21.04 30.46 -10.99
C GLU A 74 -20.43 29.46 -11.99
N LEU A 75 -19.11 29.52 -12.14
CA LEU A 75 -18.33 28.61 -12.98
C LEU A 75 -17.59 27.63 -12.07
N THR A 76 -18.10 26.41 -12.00
CA THR A 76 -17.53 25.33 -11.21
C THR A 76 -16.33 24.72 -11.95
N VAL A 77 -15.10 24.95 -11.47
CA VAL A 77 -13.87 24.50 -12.11
C VAL A 77 -13.66 22.99 -11.92
N ILE A 78 -13.54 22.25 -13.03
CA ILE A 78 -13.23 20.82 -13.06
C ILE A 78 -11.73 20.57 -13.28
N ASP A 79 -11.11 21.35 -14.16
CA ASP A 79 -9.69 21.25 -14.47
C ASP A 79 -9.10 22.64 -14.76
N GLY A 80 -7.79 22.80 -14.52
CA GLY A 80 -7.11 24.09 -14.56
C GLY A 80 -7.06 24.82 -13.21
N GLN A 81 -7.55 24.19 -12.14
CA GLN A 81 -7.58 24.79 -10.80
C GLN A 81 -6.21 25.28 -10.31
N GLN A 82 -5.14 24.49 -10.52
CA GLN A 82 -3.78 24.86 -10.10
C GLN A 82 -3.27 26.10 -10.83
N ARG A 83 -3.62 26.26 -12.12
CA ARG A 83 -3.25 27.44 -12.92
C ARG A 83 -4.01 28.67 -12.45
N LEU A 84 -5.32 28.56 -12.22
CA LEU A 84 -6.16 29.63 -11.69
C LEU A 84 -5.70 30.10 -10.31
N THR A 85 -5.34 29.17 -9.43
CA THR A 85 -4.78 29.50 -8.12
C THR A 85 -3.42 30.20 -8.24
N THR A 86 -2.51 29.70 -9.08
CA THR A 86 -1.18 30.31 -9.28
C THR A 86 -1.27 31.72 -9.87
N ILE A 87 -2.13 31.96 -10.87
CA ILE A 87 -2.28 33.32 -11.40
C ILE A 87 -2.89 34.27 -10.35
N THR A 88 -3.80 33.76 -9.51
CA THR A 88 -4.37 34.55 -8.41
C THR A 88 -3.27 34.97 -7.42
N LEU A 89 -2.34 34.06 -7.06
CA LEU A 89 -1.18 34.40 -6.23
C LEU A 89 -0.31 35.50 -6.86
N ILE A 90 -0.06 35.43 -8.17
CA ILE A 90 0.71 36.47 -8.88
C ILE A 90 -0.02 37.82 -8.83
N TRP A 91 -1.34 37.84 -9.00
CA TRP A 91 -2.13 39.07 -8.86
C TRP A 91 -2.08 39.66 -7.45
N ILE A 92 -2.06 38.82 -6.40
CA ILE A 92 -1.88 39.29 -5.01
C ILE A 92 -0.50 39.93 -4.82
N VAL A 93 0.56 39.34 -5.40
CA VAL A 93 1.91 39.94 -5.34
C VAL A 93 1.94 41.28 -6.08
N LEU A 94 1.37 41.37 -7.28
CA LEU A 94 1.26 42.61 -8.04
C LEU A 94 0.43 43.68 -7.30
N TYR A 95 -0.62 43.27 -6.59
CA TYR A 95 -1.41 44.14 -5.73
C TYR A 95 -0.55 44.73 -4.59
N ARG A 96 0.26 43.90 -3.90
CA ARG A 96 1.17 44.38 -2.85
C ARG A 96 2.23 45.34 -3.40
N ILE A 97 2.79 45.06 -4.59
CA ILE A 97 3.73 45.98 -5.25
C ILE A 97 3.04 47.31 -5.61
N ALA A 98 1.80 47.28 -6.09
CA ALA A 98 1.06 48.50 -6.39
C ALA A 98 0.82 49.36 -5.14
N GLN A 99 0.61 48.73 -3.98
CA GLN A 99 0.56 49.40 -2.67
C GLN A 99 1.91 50.01 -2.28
N GLU A 100 3.01 49.27 -2.41
CA GLU A 100 4.37 49.77 -2.13
C GLU A 100 4.74 50.97 -3.03
N LEU A 101 4.25 51.00 -4.27
CA LEU A 101 4.44 52.09 -5.24
C LEU A 101 3.44 53.25 -5.07
N ASN A 102 2.48 53.16 -4.15
CA ASN A 102 1.38 54.13 -3.98
C ASN A 102 0.61 54.43 -5.28
N ASN A 103 0.37 53.41 -6.11
CA ASN A 103 -0.35 53.56 -7.38
C ASN A 103 -1.84 53.20 -7.22
N ASP A 104 -2.63 54.13 -6.70
CA ASP A 104 -4.07 53.95 -6.41
C ASP A 104 -4.88 53.46 -7.61
N LYS A 105 -4.50 53.87 -8.82
CA LYS A 105 -5.17 53.43 -10.04
C LYS A 105 -4.97 51.93 -10.26
N LEU A 106 -3.72 51.45 -10.13
CA LEU A 106 -3.38 50.05 -10.30
C LEU A 106 -3.93 49.17 -9.16
N ILE A 107 -3.93 49.68 -7.92
CA ILE A 107 -4.54 49.01 -6.76
C ILE A 107 -6.02 48.74 -7.03
N ASN A 108 -6.77 49.77 -7.43
CA ASN A 108 -8.20 49.65 -7.73
C ASN A 108 -8.47 48.75 -8.92
N GLU A 109 -7.63 48.83 -9.95
CA GLU A 109 -7.74 47.97 -11.14
C GLU A 109 -7.56 46.50 -10.78
N ILE A 110 -6.51 46.15 -10.04
CA ILE A 110 -6.23 44.75 -9.70
C ILE A 110 -7.31 44.19 -8.78
N ASN A 111 -7.70 44.97 -7.76
CA ASN A 111 -8.70 44.54 -6.79
C ASN A 111 -10.06 44.26 -7.44
N LYS A 112 -10.59 45.22 -8.21
CA LYS A 112 -11.93 45.12 -8.82
C LYS A 112 -12.01 44.14 -10.00
N LYS A 113 -10.91 43.95 -10.73
CA LYS A 113 -10.94 43.12 -11.95
C LYS A 113 -10.57 41.67 -11.69
N TYR A 114 -9.65 41.40 -10.76
CA TYR A 114 -9.02 40.07 -10.65
C TYR A 114 -9.17 39.40 -9.29
N LEU A 115 -9.31 40.15 -8.18
CA LEU A 115 -9.29 39.58 -6.83
C LEU A 115 -10.67 39.53 -6.18
N VAL A 116 -11.44 40.62 -6.27
CA VAL A 116 -12.70 40.80 -5.54
C VAL A 116 -13.85 41.12 -6.48
N ASN A 117 -15.03 40.54 -6.21
CA ASN A 117 -16.29 40.95 -6.81
C ASN A 117 -17.11 41.77 -5.80
N GLU A 118 -17.25 43.08 -6.06
CA GLU A 118 -17.92 44.03 -5.15
C GLU A 118 -19.46 43.83 -5.07
N PHE A 119 -20.04 43.02 -5.96
CA PHE A 119 -21.48 42.79 -6.05
C PHE A 119 -21.98 41.59 -5.24
N LEU A 120 -21.12 40.93 -4.44
CA LEU A 120 -21.47 39.80 -3.58
C LEU A 120 -21.33 40.11 -2.08
N GLU A 121 -22.16 39.44 -1.25
CA GLU A 121 -22.10 39.53 0.22
C GLU A 121 -20.75 39.04 0.80
N ASP A 122 -20.40 39.50 2.01
CA ASP A 122 -19.06 39.46 2.63
C ASP A 122 -18.31 38.12 2.54
N ASP A 123 -19.01 36.98 2.59
CA ASP A 123 -18.38 35.65 2.55
C ASP A 123 -18.00 35.14 1.14
N ALA A 124 -18.48 35.81 0.08
CA ALA A 124 -18.31 35.40 -1.32
C ALA A 124 -17.57 36.44 -2.18
N LYS A 125 -16.94 37.44 -1.55
CA LYS A 125 -16.23 38.54 -2.23
C LYS A 125 -15.08 38.09 -3.13
N LEU A 126 -14.50 36.90 -2.94
CA LEU A 126 -13.37 36.44 -3.75
C LEU A 126 -13.80 35.98 -5.14
N LYS A 127 -13.09 36.43 -6.18
CA LYS A 127 -13.35 36.01 -7.56
C LYS A 127 -13.04 34.53 -7.81
N LEU A 128 -12.09 33.98 -7.04
CA LEU A 128 -11.78 32.55 -6.99
C LEU A 128 -12.07 32.03 -5.59
N ARG A 129 -13.13 31.23 -5.46
CA ARG A 129 -13.41 30.46 -4.24
C ARG A 129 -12.63 29.15 -4.29
N SER A 130 -11.70 28.96 -3.37
CA SER A 130 -10.87 27.76 -3.32
C SER A 130 -11.47 26.66 -2.42
N THR A 131 -10.78 25.54 -2.29
CA THR A 131 -11.08 24.51 -1.28
C THR A 131 -10.92 25.08 0.13
N VAL A 132 -11.56 24.50 1.14
CA VAL A 132 -11.60 25.04 2.52
C VAL A 132 -10.22 25.39 3.07
N ASN A 133 -9.22 24.50 2.91
CA ASN A 133 -7.86 24.72 3.40
C ASN A 133 -7.14 25.85 2.65
N ASN A 134 -7.35 25.92 1.33
CA ASN A 134 -6.75 26.95 0.49
C ASN A 134 -7.43 28.32 0.70
N ASP A 135 -8.74 28.34 0.97
CA ASP A 135 -9.54 29.55 1.16
C ASP A 135 -9.04 30.35 2.38
N LYS A 136 -8.73 29.67 3.49
CA LYS A 136 -8.11 30.27 4.68
C LYS A 136 -6.78 30.96 4.33
N ALA A 137 -5.90 30.28 3.60
CA ALA A 137 -4.61 30.83 3.18
C ALA A 137 -4.78 32.00 2.20
N LEU A 138 -5.71 31.87 1.25
CA LEU A 138 -5.94 32.86 0.21
C LEU A 138 -6.53 34.15 0.79
N ARG A 139 -7.54 34.05 1.67
CA ARG A 139 -8.10 35.20 2.39
C ARG A 139 -7.03 35.91 3.22
N PHE A 140 -6.24 35.16 3.99
CA PHE A 140 -5.14 35.71 4.77
C PHE A 140 -4.15 36.53 3.93
N LEU A 141 -3.81 36.06 2.72
CA LEU A 141 -2.91 36.77 1.81
C LEU A 141 -3.55 38.03 1.20
N ILE A 142 -4.85 37.98 0.88
CA ILE A 142 -5.60 39.11 0.31
C ILE A 142 -5.83 40.20 1.35
N ASP A 143 -6.09 39.83 2.60
CA ASP A 143 -6.24 40.75 3.75
C ASP A 143 -4.91 41.32 4.24
N ASN A 144 -3.86 41.28 3.41
CA ASN A 144 -2.52 41.79 3.70
C ASN A 144 -1.81 41.15 4.90
N GLY A 145 -2.17 39.92 5.29
CA GLY A 145 -1.45 39.17 6.31
C GLY A 145 0.02 38.92 5.95
N ASP A 146 0.92 38.92 6.93
CA ASP A 146 2.32 38.53 6.73
C ASP A 146 2.42 37.01 6.63
N PRO A 147 2.95 36.44 5.53
CA PRO A 147 3.18 35.00 5.39
C PRO A 147 3.86 34.31 6.57
N LYS A 148 4.67 35.05 7.36
CA LYS A 148 5.33 34.53 8.58
C LYS A 148 4.36 34.24 9.73
N ASP A 149 3.22 34.92 9.76
CA ASP A 149 2.21 34.80 10.82
C ASP A 149 1.16 33.72 10.49
N TYR A 150 1.24 33.11 9.30
CA TYR A 150 0.40 31.99 8.91
C TYR A 150 0.89 30.72 9.60
N GLY A 151 0.41 30.47 10.83
CA GLY A 151 0.90 29.42 11.74
C GLY A 151 0.80 27.96 11.29
N ASP A 152 0.30 27.68 10.08
CA ASP A 152 0.14 26.35 9.50
C ASP A 152 1.00 26.20 8.22
N TYR A 153 1.55 25.01 7.93
CA TYR A 153 2.21 24.79 6.64
C TYR A 153 1.19 24.84 5.49
N SER A 154 1.48 25.65 4.47
CA SER A 154 0.64 25.74 3.27
C SER A 154 1.49 25.99 2.03
N ARG A 155 1.29 25.15 1.00
CA ARG A 155 2.00 25.28 -0.27
C ARG A 155 1.65 26.57 -1.02
N LEU A 156 0.45 27.10 -0.79
CA LEU A 156 0.06 28.43 -1.29
C LEU A 156 0.97 29.52 -0.73
N ILE A 157 1.26 29.47 0.57
CA ILE A 157 2.10 30.46 1.25
C ILE A 157 3.56 30.32 0.80
N GLU A 158 4.06 29.10 0.67
CA GLU A 158 5.39 28.80 0.14
C GLU A 158 5.58 29.39 -1.27
N ASN A 159 4.65 29.11 -2.18
CA ASN A 159 4.73 29.62 -3.55
C ASN A 159 4.48 31.12 -3.64
N PHE A 160 3.61 31.69 -2.79
CA PHE A 160 3.44 33.14 -2.67
C PHE A 160 4.76 33.83 -2.28
N ASN A 161 5.48 33.29 -1.30
CA ASN A 161 6.79 33.82 -0.89
C ASN A 161 7.81 33.79 -2.03
N TYR A 162 7.79 32.73 -2.85
CA TYR A 162 8.60 32.65 -4.06
C TYR A 162 8.22 33.74 -5.08
N PHE A 163 6.94 33.90 -5.42
CA PHE A 163 6.53 34.96 -6.35
C PHE A 163 6.87 36.36 -5.81
N ARG A 164 6.75 36.57 -4.51
CA ARG A 164 7.14 37.82 -3.84
C ARG A 164 8.65 38.09 -3.90
N SER A 165 9.50 37.06 -3.92
CA SER A 165 10.96 37.26 -4.04
C SER A 165 11.40 37.59 -5.46
N GLU A 166 10.69 37.05 -6.46
CA GLU A 166 11.05 37.20 -7.87
C GLU A 166 10.37 38.38 -8.58
N ILE A 167 9.13 38.70 -8.23
CA ILE A 167 8.40 39.85 -8.78
C ILE A 167 8.66 41.06 -7.90
N LYS A 168 9.23 42.10 -8.50
CA LYS A 168 9.67 43.33 -7.83
C LYS A 168 9.18 44.56 -8.58
N ALA A 169 9.36 45.73 -7.97
CA ALA A 169 9.01 47.01 -8.58
C ALA A 169 9.67 47.22 -9.97
N GLU A 170 10.84 46.64 -10.23
CA GLU A 170 11.54 46.84 -11.51
C GLU A 170 10.99 45.96 -12.65
N ASN A 171 10.33 44.83 -12.36
CA ASN A 171 9.86 43.88 -13.37
C ASN A 171 8.34 43.67 -13.41
N HIS A 172 7.58 44.30 -12.51
CA HIS A 172 6.12 44.11 -12.42
C HIS A 172 5.38 44.43 -13.73
N GLU A 173 5.79 45.47 -14.48
CA GLU A 173 5.19 45.80 -15.78
C GLU A 173 5.42 44.71 -16.84
N VAL A 174 6.62 44.11 -16.83
CA VAL A 174 6.97 43.00 -17.74
C VAL A 174 6.11 41.78 -17.43
N VAL A 175 5.92 41.49 -16.13
CA VAL A 175 5.05 40.39 -15.69
C VAL A 175 3.59 40.64 -16.11
N MET A 176 3.07 41.86 -15.92
CA MET A 176 1.71 42.21 -16.36
C MET A 176 1.53 42.09 -17.88
N LYS A 177 2.52 42.55 -18.67
CA LYS A 177 2.52 42.36 -20.14
C LYS A 177 2.54 40.89 -20.52
N GLY A 178 3.31 40.07 -19.81
CA GLY A 178 3.36 38.62 -20.00
C GLY A 178 2.00 37.96 -19.73
N ILE A 179 1.37 38.28 -18.59
CA ILE A 179 0.04 37.78 -18.22
C ILE A 179 -1.01 38.14 -19.29
N ALA A 180 -0.95 39.37 -19.82
CA ALA A 180 -1.87 39.84 -20.85
C ALA A 180 -1.78 39.08 -22.18
N LYS A 181 -0.67 38.38 -22.43
CA LYS A 181 -0.45 37.55 -23.61
C LYS A 181 -0.82 36.08 -23.40
N LEU A 182 -1.21 35.67 -22.19
CA LEU A 182 -1.55 34.27 -21.92
C LEU A 182 -2.89 33.89 -22.54
N MET A 183 -2.89 32.80 -23.30
CA MET A 183 -4.04 32.21 -23.97
C MET A 183 -4.29 30.81 -23.43
N PHE A 184 -5.55 30.46 -23.27
CA PHE A 184 -5.95 29.12 -22.85
C PHE A 184 -7.20 28.67 -23.62
N VAL A 185 -7.39 27.36 -23.68
CA VAL A 185 -8.62 26.78 -24.22
C VAL A 185 -9.62 26.65 -23.08
N GLN A 186 -10.70 27.43 -23.15
CA GLN A 186 -11.84 27.24 -22.25
C GLN A 186 -12.74 26.14 -22.79
N ILE A 187 -13.14 25.23 -21.90
CA ILE A 187 -14.10 24.18 -22.19
C ILE A 187 -15.28 24.37 -21.24
N SER A 188 -16.42 24.82 -21.77
CA SER A 188 -17.65 24.95 -21.00
C SER A 188 -18.51 23.70 -21.15
N LEU A 189 -18.94 23.19 -20.00
CA LEU A 189 -19.80 22.02 -19.87
C LEU A 189 -21.16 22.41 -19.30
N GLU A 190 -22.21 21.93 -19.93
CA GLU A 190 -23.58 22.13 -19.48
C GLU A 190 -24.02 20.92 -18.64
N ARG A 191 -24.30 21.14 -17.35
CA ARG A 191 -24.56 20.08 -16.34
C ARG A 191 -25.67 19.09 -16.71
N LYS A 192 -26.60 19.49 -17.59
CA LYS A 192 -27.72 18.66 -18.08
C LYS A 192 -27.40 17.88 -19.36
N ASN A 193 -26.47 18.37 -20.18
CA ASN A 193 -26.21 17.85 -21.52
C ASN A 193 -24.87 17.12 -21.64
N ASP A 194 -23.90 17.48 -20.79
CA ASP A 194 -22.57 16.90 -20.76
C ASP A 194 -22.41 16.03 -19.51
N ASP A 195 -21.68 14.92 -19.62
CA ASP A 195 -21.25 14.09 -18.50
C ASP A 195 -19.90 14.61 -17.98
N PRO A 196 -19.87 15.39 -16.88
CA PRO A 196 -18.64 16.03 -16.42
C PRO A 196 -17.61 15.00 -15.92
N GLN A 197 -18.08 13.84 -15.45
CA GLN A 197 -17.20 12.78 -14.97
C GLN A 197 -16.43 12.15 -16.13
N ARG A 198 -17.10 11.80 -17.23
CA ARG A 198 -16.42 11.19 -18.40
C ARG A 198 -15.40 12.14 -19.02
N ILE A 199 -15.72 13.44 -19.03
CA ILE A 199 -14.80 14.47 -19.55
C ILE A 199 -13.59 14.62 -18.62
N PHE A 200 -13.80 14.66 -17.30
CA PHE A 200 -12.70 14.67 -16.33
C PHE A 200 -11.78 13.45 -16.46
N GLU A 201 -12.33 12.25 -16.60
CA GLU A 201 -11.55 11.02 -16.82
C GLU A 201 -10.69 11.10 -18.10
N SER A 202 -11.26 11.64 -19.18
CA SER A 202 -10.54 11.78 -20.46
C SER A 202 -9.41 12.82 -20.44
N LEU A 203 -9.53 13.86 -19.60
CA LEU A 203 -8.54 14.94 -19.53
C LEU A 203 -7.36 14.56 -18.64
N ASN A 204 -7.62 13.89 -17.52
CA ASN A 204 -6.58 13.51 -16.56
C ASN A 204 -5.65 12.39 -17.05
N SER A 205 -5.97 11.70 -18.14
CA SER A 205 -5.07 10.69 -18.72
C SER A 205 -3.78 11.28 -19.32
N THR A 206 -3.63 12.61 -19.35
CA THR A 206 -2.51 13.31 -19.99
C THR A 206 -1.70 14.24 -19.06
N GLY A 207 -2.04 14.31 -17.76
CA GLY A 207 -1.47 15.25 -16.78
C GLY A 207 -0.70 14.59 -15.63
N LEU A 208 -0.52 15.32 -14.51
CA LEU A 208 -0.05 14.74 -13.25
C LEU A 208 -1.07 13.70 -12.76
N ASP A 209 -0.61 12.48 -12.51
CA ASP A 209 -1.47 11.39 -12.05
C ASP A 209 -2.17 11.75 -10.74
N LEU A 210 -3.50 11.76 -10.77
CA LEU A 210 -4.32 11.80 -9.56
C LEU A 210 -4.15 10.49 -8.79
N SER A 211 -4.18 10.57 -7.46
CA SER A 211 -4.21 9.34 -6.66
C SER A 211 -5.53 8.60 -6.90
N GLN A 212 -5.54 7.29 -6.66
CA GLN A 212 -6.79 6.51 -6.76
C GLN A 212 -7.85 7.04 -5.79
N ALA A 213 -7.44 7.49 -4.61
CA ALA A 213 -8.32 8.16 -3.66
C ALA A 213 -8.94 9.44 -4.24
N ASP A 214 -8.15 10.29 -4.92
CA ASP A 214 -8.68 11.49 -5.57
C ASP A 214 -9.70 11.14 -6.66
N LEU A 215 -9.42 10.12 -7.49
CA LEU A 215 -10.36 9.66 -8.52
C LEU A 215 -11.67 9.18 -7.91
N ILE A 216 -11.61 8.43 -6.80
CA ILE A 216 -12.80 7.97 -6.08
C ILE A 216 -13.55 9.16 -5.47
N ARG A 217 -12.87 10.10 -4.81
CA ARG A 217 -13.46 11.34 -4.27
C ARG A 217 -14.25 12.09 -5.33
N ASN A 218 -13.63 12.28 -6.49
CA ASN A 218 -14.23 12.97 -7.63
C ASN A 218 -15.47 12.22 -8.11
N TYR A 219 -15.38 10.90 -8.27
CA TYR A 219 -16.50 10.08 -8.70
C TYR A 219 -17.71 10.15 -7.77
N VAL A 220 -17.51 10.03 -6.45
CA VAL A 220 -18.63 10.06 -5.50
C VAL A 220 -19.25 11.46 -5.34
N LEU A 221 -18.54 12.53 -5.68
CA LEU A 221 -19.01 13.91 -5.43
C LEU A 221 -19.50 14.64 -6.70
N MET A 222 -18.94 14.39 -7.89
CA MET A 222 -19.25 15.15 -9.11
C MET A 222 -20.73 15.07 -9.54
N GLY A 223 -21.41 13.95 -9.30
CA GLY A 223 -22.83 13.75 -9.63
C GLY A 223 -23.82 14.42 -8.67
N LEU A 224 -23.36 15.00 -7.56
CA LEU A 224 -24.22 15.53 -6.50
C LEU A 224 -24.44 17.05 -6.64
N LYS A 225 -25.54 17.55 -6.06
CA LYS A 225 -25.77 19.01 -5.89
C LYS A 225 -24.76 19.61 -4.89
N PRO A 226 -24.38 20.90 -5.00
CA PRO A 226 -23.37 21.52 -4.12
C PRO A 226 -23.61 21.33 -2.61
N SER A 227 -24.86 21.42 -2.15
CA SER A 227 -25.20 21.19 -0.73
C SER A 227 -24.91 19.76 -0.28
N HIS A 228 -25.21 18.77 -1.13
CA HIS A 228 -24.92 17.35 -0.87
C HIS A 228 -23.42 17.05 -0.99
N GLN A 229 -22.70 17.71 -1.90
CA GLN A 229 -21.25 17.59 -2.02
C GLN A 229 -20.57 17.99 -0.70
N ASN A 230 -20.92 19.16 -0.16
CA ASN A 230 -20.39 19.63 1.12
C ASN A 230 -20.75 18.67 2.26
N LYS A 231 -22.00 18.18 2.30
CA LYS A 231 -22.44 17.21 3.31
C LYS A 231 -21.63 15.91 3.26
N ILE A 232 -21.42 15.31 2.08
CA ILE A 232 -20.66 14.07 1.95
C ILE A 232 -19.18 14.31 2.28
N TYR A 233 -18.61 15.40 1.78
CA TYR A 233 -17.21 15.73 2.00
C TYR A 233 -16.90 15.88 3.49
N GLN A 234 -17.60 16.78 4.18
CA GLN A 234 -17.34 17.10 5.59
C GLN A 234 -17.67 15.93 6.54
N ASN A 235 -18.79 15.23 6.30
CA ASN A 235 -19.23 14.19 7.24
C ASN A 235 -18.57 12.84 7.02
N TYR A 236 -18.04 12.56 5.83
CA TYR A 236 -17.50 11.25 5.47
C TYR A 236 -16.11 11.31 4.88
N TRP A 237 -15.91 12.05 3.77
CA TRP A 237 -14.65 11.99 3.04
C TRP A 237 -13.48 12.59 3.82
N GLU A 238 -13.63 13.80 4.37
CA GLU A 238 -12.61 14.45 5.21
C GLU A 238 -12.23 13.60 6.43
N PRO A 239 -13.19 13.03 7.20
CA PRO A 239 -12.88 12.04 8.23
C PRO A 239 -12.09 10.83 7.71
N ILE A 240 -12.42 10.30 6.53
CA ILE A 240 -11.69 9.18 5.92
C ILE A 240 -10.26 9.59 5.57
N GLU A 241 -10.04 10.78 4.99
CA GLU A 241 -8.70 11.30 4.68
C GLU A 241 -7.85 11.45 5.93
N ASN A 242 -8.42 12.05 6.98
CA ASN A 242 -7.71 12.27 8.25
C ASN A 242 -7.39 10.95 8.97
N LEU A 243 -8.34 10.02 9.03
CA LEU A 243 -8.16 8.74 9.72
C LEU A 243 -7.26 7.77 8.94
N ALA A 244 -7.22 7.84 7.61
CA ALA A 244 -6.32 7.05 6.79
C ALA A 244 -4.96 7.73 6.54
N THR A 245 -4.55 8.69 7.39
CA THR A 245 -3.21 9.30 7.32
C THR A 245 -2.29 8.68 8.37
N GLU A 246 -1.07 8.34 7.96
CA GLU A 246 -0.04 7.80 8.83
C GLU A 246 0.65 8.94 9.59
N ASN A 247 0.56 8.93 10.92
CA ASN A 247 0.98 10.06 11.76
C ASN A 247 2.51 10.30 11.71
N GLU A 248 3.31 9.24 11.60
CA GLU A 248 4.77 9.34 11.61
C GLU A 248 5.33 9.96 10.33
N THR A 249 4.71 9.67 9.18
CA THR A 249 5.19 10.08 7.86
C THR A 249 4.36 11.20 7.25
N ASN A 250 3.22 11.54 7.87
CA ASN A 250 2.18 12.42 7.34
C ASN A 250 1.72 12.01 5.93
N LYS A 251 1.77 10.71 5.61
CA LYS A 251 1.44 10.17 4.30
C LYS A 251 0.01 9.66 4.26
N SER A 252 -0.75 10.09 3.26
CA SER A 252 -2.10 9.57 3.01
C SER A 252 -2.06 8.11 2.57
N ARG A 253 -2.84 7.26 3.24
CA ARG A 253 -3.05 5.83 2.97
C ARG A 253 -4.47 5.55 2.50
N VAL A 254 -5.25 6.56 2.09
CA VAL A 254 -6.65 6.39 1.63
C VAL A 254 -6.74 5.40 0.46
N SER A 255 -5.80 5.47 -0.49
CA SER A 255 -5.77 4.54 -1.63
C SER A 255 -5.49 3.10 -1.19
N ASP A 256 -4.61 2.90 -0.20
CA ASP A 256 -4.30 1.58 0.36
C ASP A 256 -5.51 1.05 1.15
N PHE A 257 -6.13 1.89 1.99
CA PHE A 257 -7.35 1.58 2.73
C PHE A 257 -8.50 1.13 1.82
N ILE A 258 -8.82 1.90 0.78
CA ILE A 258 -9.93 1.55 -0.12
C ILE A 258 -9.62 0.26 -0.87
N ARG A 259 -8.35 0.01 -1.22
CA ARG A 259 -7.93 -1.25 -1.83
C ARG A 259 -8.15 -2.43 -0.87
N ASP A 260 -7.77 -2.31 0.39
CA ASP A 260 -7.98 -3.36 1.39
C ASP A 260 -9.47 -3.57 1.68
N TYR A 261 -10.25 -2.47 1.72
CA TYR A 261 -11.70 -2.51 1.83
C TYR A 261 -12.35 -3.27 0.66
N LEU A 262 -11.99 -2.93 -0.57
CA LEU A 262 -12.47 -3.65 -1.75
C LEU A 262 -12.04 -5.11 -1.72
N THR A 263 -10.81 -5.41 -1.28
CA THR A 263 -10.28 -6.77 -1.22
C THR A 263 -11.17 -7.71 -0.41
N PHE A 264 -11.60 -7.31 0.79
CA PHE A 264 -12.50 -8.16 1.57
C PHE A 264 -13.95 -8.11 1.05
N LYS A 265 -14.36 -6.99 0.43
CA LYS A 265 -15.72 -6.86 -0.12
C LYS A 265 -15.96 -7.63 -1.42
N THR A 266 -14.96 -7.78 -2.28
CA THR A 266 -15.07 -8.48 -3.58
C THR A 266 -14.40 -9.84 -3.56
N ARG A 267 -13.53 -10.12 -2.58
CA ARG A 267 -12.67 -11.30 -2.56
C ARG A 267 -11.75 -11.38 -3.78
N GLU A 268 -11.41 -10.21 -4.31
CA GLU A 268 -10.44 -10.01 -5.38
C GLU A 268 -9.54 -8.86 -4.99
N ILE A 269 -8.24 -8.99 -5.23
CA ILE A 269 -7.26 -7.97 -4.85
C ILE A 269 -7.13 -6.95 -6.00
N PRO A 270 -7.62 -5.71 -5.85
CA PRO A 270 -7.46 -4.72 -6.90
C PRO A 270 -5.99 -4.43 -7.16
N ASN A 271 -5.63 -4.26 -8.43
CA ASN A 271 -4.34 -3.69 -8.78
C ASN A 271 -4.26 -2.26 -8.22
N LYS A 272 -3.11 -1.86 -7.65
CA LYS A 272 -2.92 -0.54 -7.05
C LYS A 272 -3.28 0.62 -7.98
N ASN A 273 -3.12 0.46 -9.29
CA ASN A 273 -3.44 1.49 -10.29
C ASN A 273 -4.88 1.42 -10.83
N LYS A 274 -5.66 0.41 -10.42
CA LYS A 274 -7.03 0.16 -10.88
C LYS A 274 -8.07 0.18 -9.75
N VAL A 275 -7.69 0.55 -8.54
CA VAL A 275 -8.59 0.62 -7.36
C VAL A 275 -9.83 1.46 -7.68
N TYR A 276 -9.66 2.58 -8.38
CA TYR A 276 -10.75 3.41 -8.85
C TYR A 276 -11.72 2.67 -9.78
N GLN A 277 -11.20 1.94 -10.77
CA GLN A 277 -12.00 1.21 -11.75
C GLN A 277 -12.82 0.11 -11.06
N GLU A 278 -12.21 -0.64 -10.14
CA GLU A 278 -12.91 -1.66 -9.36
C GLU A 278 -13.98 -1.06 -8.44
N PHE A 279 -13.67 0.06 -7.78
CA PHE A 279 -14.63 0.78 -6.95
C PHE A 279 -15.87 1.20 -7.77
N LYS A 280 -15.65 1.78 -8.96
CA LYS A 280 -16.70 2.21 -9.88
C LYS A 280 -17.51 1.04 -10.44
N CYS A 281 -16.86 -0.08 -10.75
CA CYS A 281 -17.51 -1.30 -11.22
C CYS A 281 -18.49 -1.85 -10.16
N LYS A 282 -18.03 -1.90 -8.90
CA LYS A 282 -18.84 -2.39 -7.78
C LYS A 282 -19.95 -1.42 -7.37
N TYR A 283 -19.65 -0.13 -7.32
CA TYR A 283 -20.57 0.89 -6.85
C TYR A 283 -20.93 1.85 -7.98
N GLN A 284 -22.07 1.59 -8.62
CA GLN A 284 -22.69 2.50 -9.56
C GLN A 284 -23.74 3.33 -8.83
N PHE A 285 -23.40 4.57 -8.49
CA PHE A 285 -24.29 5.45 -7.74
C PHE A 285 -25.25 6.16 -8.70
N MET A 286 -26.55 6.14 -8.37
CA MET A 286 -27.57 6.89 -9.11
C MET A 286 -27.99 8.17 -8.38
N ASP A 287 -27.84 8.21 -7.05
CA ASP A 287 -28.18 9.36 -6.21
C ASP A 287 -27.48 9.35 -4.84
N PHE A 288 -27.70 10.42 -4.06
CA PHE A 288 -27.20 10.56 -2.69
C PHE A 288 -27.64 9.41 -1.76
N VAL A 289 -28.87 8.90 -1.93
CA VAL A 289 -29.45 7.87 -1.05
C VAL A 289 -28.72 6.54 -1.21
N SER A 290 -28.30 6.21 -2.43
CA SER A 290 -27.47 5.02 -2.70
C SER A 290 -26.02 5.15 -2.20
N LEU A 291 -25.51 6.38 -2.09
CA LEU A 291 -24.12 6.66 -1.70
C LEU A 291 -23.91 6.68 -0.17
N GLU A 292 -24.84 7.27 0.58
CA GLU A 292 -24.71 7.47 2.03
C GLU A 292 -24.43 6.17 2.82
N PRO A 293 -25.04 5.00 2.51
CA PRO A 293 -24.72 3.75 3.19
C PRO A 293 -23.29 3.27 2.95
N VAL A 294 -22.79 3.38 1.71
CA VAL A 294 -21.41 2.98 1.35
C VAL A 294 -20.40 3.88 2.04
N MET A 295 -20.65 5.20 2.07
CA MET A 295 -19.79 6.17 2.77
C MET A 295 -19.81 5.96 4.29
N THR A 296 -20.97 5.61 4.85
CA THR A 296 -21.10 5.27 6.28
C THR A 296 -20.28 4.03 6.63
N GLU A 297 -20.34 3.01 5.78
CA GLU A 297 -19.54 1.80 5.95
C GLU A 297 -18.04 2.07 5.83
N LEU A 298 -17.60 2.81 4.79
CA LEU A 298 -16.20 3.21 4.64
C LEU A 298 -15.70 3.99 5.86
N LYS A 299 -16.51 4.91 6.39
CA LYS A 299 -16.19 5.66 7.60
C LYS A 299 -16.06 4.76 8.83
N ARG A 300 -16.84 3.68 8.94
CA ARG A 300 -16.68 2.70 10.03
C ARG A 300 -15.36 1.95 9.90
N TYR A 301 -15.08 1.39 8.72
CA TYR A 301 -13.86 0.60 8.51
C TYR A 301 -12.57 1.44 8.57
N VAL A 302 -12.60 2.71 8.17
CA VAL A 302 -11.41 3.57 8.29
C VAL A 302 -11.06 3.86 9.75
N MET A 303 -12.03 3.85 10.68
CA MET A 303 -11.75 3.96 12.11
C MET A 303 -10.94 2.76 12.62
N HIS A 304 -11.26 1.55 12.14
CA HIS A 304 -10.48 0.35 12.45
C HIS A 304 -9.11 0.39 11.76
N TYR A 305 -9.08 0.78 10.48
CA TYR A 305 -7.84 0.92 9.71
C TYR A 305 -6.88 1.93 10.36
N ASN A 306 -7.40 3.04 10.89
CA ASN A 306 -6.61 4.05 11.60
C ASN A 306 -5.85 3.44 12.78
N LYS A 307 -6.46 2.52 13.54
CA LYS A 307 -5.79 1.81 14.64
C LYS A 307 -4.71 0.84 14.13
N LEU A 308 -4.92 0.24 12.96
CA LEU A 308 -3.91 -0.63 12.34
C LEU A 308 -2.68 0.14 11.90
N ILE A 309 -2.86 1.28 11.21
CA ILE A 309 -1.73 2.09 10.73
C ILE A 309 -1.11 2.98 11.82
N ASN A 310 -1.90 3.39 12.82
CA ASN A 310 -1.48 4.21 13.95
C ASN A 310 -1.84 3.51 15.27
N PRO A 311 -1.04 2.52 15.72
CA PRO A 311 -1.36 1.73 16.91
C PRO A 311 -1.56 2.56 18.19
N GLU A 312 -0.97 3.75 18.29
CA GLU A 312 -1.14 4.62 19.45
C GLU A 312 -2.60 5.09 19.66
N ASN A 313 -3.43 5.04 18.61
CA ASN A 313 -4.84 5.38 18.68
C ASN A 313 -5.70 4.23 19.23
N GLU A 314 -5.13 3.03 19.41
CA GLU A 314 -5.79 1.92 20.08
C GLU A 314 -5.79 2.13 21.60
N THR A 315 -6.98 2.24 22.22
CA THR A 315 -7.11 2.48 23.66
C THR A 315 -6.68 1.29 24.51
N ASP A 316 -6.88 0.07 24.03
CA ASP A 316 -6.53 -1.13 24.79
C ASP A 316 -5.03 -1.48 24.64
N GLY A 317 -4.30 -1.53 25.75
CA GLY A 317 -2.85 -1.75 25.74
C GLY A 317 -2.43 -3.11 25.17
N GLU A 318 -3.23 -4.17 25.35
CA GLU A 318 -2.90 -5.51 24.85
C GLU A 318 -3.17 -5.61 23.34
N VAL A 319 -4.31 -5.09 22.88
CA VAL A 319 -4.64 -5.02 21.45
C VAL A 319 -3.61 -4.15 20.72
N ARG A 320 -3.28 -2.98 21.29
CA ARG A 320 -2.23 -2.08 20.78
C ARG A 320 -0.92 -2.84 20.59
N ARG A 321 -0.52 -3.64 21.58
CA ARG A 321 0.70 -4.45 21.51
C ARG A 321 0.65 -5.45 20.36
N GLN A 322 -0.46 -6.17 20.17
CA GLN A 322 -0.58 -7.13 19.06
C GLN A 322 -0.53 -6.44 17.69
N ILE A 323 -1.16 -5.27 17.54
CA ILE A 323 -1.10 -4.50 16.28
C ILE A 323 0.33 -4.04 16.00
N LYS A 324 1.06 -3.53 17.00
CA LYS A 324 2.48 -3.15 16.85
C LYS A 324 3.33 -4.33 16.38
N LEU A 325 3.07 -5.53 16.90
CA LEU A 325 3.77 -6.75 16.51
C LEU A 325 3.48 -7.15 15.06
N ILE A 326 2.22 -7.02 14.61
CA ILE A 326 1.81 -7.24 13.22
C ILE A 326 2.50 -6.26 12.27
N ASN A 327 2.55 -4.97 12.62
CA ASN A 327 3.20 -3.93 11.82
C ASN A 327 4.71 -4.16 11.73
N LYS A 328 5.35 -4.56 12.85
CA LYS A 328 6.79 -4.87 12.90
C LYS A 328 7.16 -6.03 11.96
N LEU A 329 6.28 -7.02 11.85
CA LEU A 329 6.41 -8.14 10.92
C LEU A 329 6.01 -7.81 9.48
N GLU A 330 5.50 -6.61 9.20
CA GLU A 330 4.97 -6.18 7.89
C GLU A 330 3.91 -7.12 7.31
N ILE A 331 3.05 -7.67 8.16
CA ILE A 331 1.95 -8.56 7.73
C ILE A 331 0.74 -7.72 7.27
N ASN A 332 0.98 -6.63 6.53
CA ASN A 332 -0.05 -5.69 6.08
C ASN A 332 -1.04 -6.38 5.13
N VAL A 333 -0.60 -7.46 4.47
CA VAL A 333 -1.42 -8.36 3.65
C VAL A 333 -2.60 -8.99 4.41
N SER A 334 -2.55 -9.00 5.74
CA SER A 334 -3.63 -9.50 6.59
C SER A 334 -4.67 -8.44 6.95
N TYR A 335 -4.45 -7.17 6.61
CA TYR A 335 -5.36 -6.07 6.96
C TYR A 335 -6.80 -6.28 6.48
N PRO A 336 -7.08 -6.77 5.26
CA PRO A 336 -8.46 -7.04 4.85
C PRO A 336 -9.19 -7.99 5.81
N PHE A 337 -8.52 -9.06 6.26
CA PHE A 337 -9.06 -10.00 7.25
C PHE A 337 -9.18 -9.35 8.63
N ILE A 338 -8.14 -8.67 9.10
CA ILE A 338 -8.14 -8.02 10.42
C ILE A 338 -9.24 -6.95 10.50
N LEU A 339 -9.50 -6.21 9.42
CA LEU A 339 -10.58 -5.22 9.37
C LEU A 339 -11.95 -5.84 9.63
N GLU A 340 -12.23 -7.02 9.04
CA GLU A 340 -13.48 -7.74 9.27
C GLU A 340 -13.55 -8.24 10.73
N VAL A 341 -12.49 -8.86 11.24
CA VAL A 341 -12.41 -9.35 12.63
C VAL A 341 -12.55 -8.23 13.65
N TYR A 342 -11.94 -7.09 13.38
CA TYR A 342 -11.98 -5.92 14.25
C TYR A 342 -13.38 -5.27 14.22
N ASP A 343 -14.05 -5.26 13.05
CA ASP A 343 -15.43 -4.78 12.95
C ASP A 343 -16.41 -5.71 13.70
N ASP A 344 -16.14 -7.01 13.75
CA ASP A 344 -16.89 -7.96 14.57
C ASP A 344 -16.68 -7.75 16.08
N TYR A 345 -15.47 -7.38 16.51
CA TYR A 345 -15.22 -6.95 17.89
C TYR A 345 -15.98 -5.65 18.21
N TYR A 346 -15.95 -4.67 17.29
CA TYR A 346 -16.67 -3.41 17.45
C TYR A 346 -18.19 -3.59 17.49
N ARG A 347 -18.72 -4.56 16.73
CA ARG A 347 -20.15 -4.93 16.71
C ARG A 347 -20.53 -5.92 17.82
N GLU A 348 -19.62 -6.20 18.76
CA GLU A 348 -19.82 -7.11 19.89
C GLU A 348 -20.16 -8.57 19.50
N VAL A 349 -19.83 -8.99 18.27
CA VAL A 349 -19.94 -10.38 17.81
C VAL A 349 -18.91 -11.26 18.53
N ILE A 350 -17.73 -10.69 18.78
CA ILE A 350 -16.66 -11.33 19.55
C ILE A 350 -16.21 -10.44 20.71
N ASN A 351 -15.67 -11.07 21.75
CA ASN A 351 -15.06 -10.36 22.87
C ASN A 351 -13.57 -10.08 22.59
N LYS A 352 -12.95 -9.30 23.48
CA LYS A 352 -11.52 -8.94 23.40
C LYS A 352 -10.61 -10.18 23.35
N GLU A 353 -10.94 -11.22 24.12
CA GLU A 353 -10.13 -12.44 24.19
C GLU A 353 -10.06 -13.14 22.83
N LYS A 354 -11.21 -13.31 22.15
CA LYS A 354 -11.27 -13.87 20.78
C LYS A 354 -10.51 -13.01 19.78
N LEU A 355 -10.59 -11.67 19.89
CA LEU A 355 -9.81 -10.76 19.03
C LEU A 355 -8.30 -10.99 19.23
N LEU A 356 -7.83 -11.04 20.48
CA LEU A 356 -6.41 -11.27 20.78
C LEU A 356 -5.94 -12.62 20.24
N GLN A 357 -6.72 -13.69 20.47
CA GLN A 357 -6.42 -15.02 19.95
C GLN A 357 -6.34 -15.04 18.41
N ALA A 358 -7.24 -14.35 17.71
CA ALA A 358 -7.19 -14.23 16.26
C ALA A 358 -5.93 -13.48 15.77
N LEU A 359 -5.57 -12.36 16.41
CA LEU A 359 -4.35 -11.61 16.08
C LEU A 359 -3.08 -12.42 16.36
N GLU A 360 -3.05 -13.19 17.44
CA GLU A 360 -1.93 -14.09 17.78
C GLU A 360 -1.81 -15.26 16.81
N LEU A 361 -2.93 -15.82 16.36
CA LEU A 361 -2.97 -16.88 15.36
C LEU A 361 -2.39 -16.42 14.01
N ILE A 362 -2.77 -15.23 13.54
CA ILE A 362 -2.23 -14.61 12.32
C ILE A 362 -0.71 -14.43 12.45
N GLN A 363 -0.25 -13.91 13.59
CA GLN A 363 1.19 -13.73 13.87
C GLN A 363 1.93 -15.07 13.88
N SER A 364 1.39 -16.08 14.57
CA SER A 364 1.97 -17.43 14.62
C SER A 364 2.09 -18.03 13.22
N PHE A 365 1.02 -17.97 12.42
CA PHE A 365 1.00 -18.45 11.05
C PHE A 365 2.06 -17.76 10.18
N ALA A 366 2.06 -16.42 10.16
CA ALA A 366 3.01 -15.65 9.35
C ALA A 366 4.47 -15.87 9.80
N TRP A 367 4.71 -15.88 11.10
CA TRP A 367 6.06 -16.02 11.64
C TRP A 367 6.63 -17.42 11.42
N ARG A 368 5.84 -18.47 11.63
CA ARG A 368 6.25 -19.85 11.33
C ARG A 368 6.61 -20.01 9.86
N ARG A 369 5.80 -19.48 8.94
CA ARG A 369 6.08 -19.46 7.49
C ARG A 369 7.39 -18.76 7.16
N PHE A 370 7.66 -17.62 7.79
CA PHE A 370 8.92 -16.89 7.62
C PHE A 370 10.13 -17.72 8.07
N ILE A 371 10.02 -18.43 9.20
CA ILE A 371 11.09 -19.29 9.72
C ILE A 371 11.40 -20.46 8.78
N VAL A 372 10.40 -21.10 8.17
CA VAL A 372 10.65 -22.20 7.21
C VAL A 372 10.94 -21.69 5.78
N GLY A 373 10.94 -20.38 5.55
CA GLY A 373 11.27 -19.79 4.25
C GLY A 373 10.17 -19.91 3.20
N LEU A 374 8.91 -20.00 3.61
CA LEU A 374 7.77 -20.08 2.69
C LEU A 374 7.51 -18.73 1.99
N PRO A 375 7.05 -18.73 0.72
CA PRO A 375 6.77 -17.50 -0.01
C PRO A 375 5.67 -16.67 0.66
N SER A 376 5.87 -15.35 0.71
CA SER A 376 4.88 -14.39 1.23
C SER A 376 3.74 -14.11 0.25
N ASN A 377 3.94 -14.35 -1.06
CA ASN A 377 2.95 -14.04 -2.10
C ASN A 377 1.61 -14.76 -1.88
N ALA A 378 1.64 -16.00 -1.37
CA ALA A 378 0.44 -16.76 -1.08
C ALA A 378 -0.39 -16.17 0.08
N MET A 379 0.22 -15.42 1.00
CA MET A 379 -0.46 -14.87 2.18
C MET A 379 -1.59 -13.90 1.80
N ASN A 380 -1.41 -13.12 0.74
CA ASN A 380 -2.44 -12.22 0.22
C ASN A 380 -3.74 -12.95 -0.12
N LYS A 381 -3.65 -14.03 -0.92
CA LYS A 381 -4.82 -14.84 -1.32
C LYS A 381 -5.45 -15.55 -0.11
N ILE A 382 -4.62 -16.00 0.83
CA ILE A 382 -5.07 -16.68 2.05
C ILE A 382 -5.92 -15.75 2.90
N PHE A 383 -5.40 -14.58 3.30
CA PHE A 383 -6.13 -13.65 4.18
C PHE A 383 -7.36 -13.05 3.51
N MET A 384 -7.35 -12.86 2.18
CA MET A 384 -8.49 -12.35 1.44
C MET A 384 -9.74 -13.25 1.58
N ARG A 385 -9.58 -14.58 1.52
CA ARG A 385 -10.69 -15.55 1.63
C ARG A 385 -10.88 -16.11 3.04
N LEU A 386 -9.92 -15.92 3.95
CA LEU A 386 -9.94 -16.53 5.29
C LEU A 386 -11.20 -16.22 6.10
N TYR A 387 -11.79 -15.04 5.89
CA TYR A 387 -13.01 -14.65 6.59
C TYR A 387 -14.25 -15.47 6.18
N GLU A 388 -14.27 -16.03 4.97
CA GLU A 388 -15.40 -16.85 4.48
C GLU A 388 -15.55 -18.16 5.27
N ASP A 389 -14.45 -18.63 5.87
CA ASP A 389 -14.40 -19.82 6.71
C ASP A 389 -14.64 -19.52 8.20
N VAL A 390 -15.00 -18.27 8.54
CA VAL A 390 -15.27 -17.86 9.92
C VAL A 390 -16.70 -18.27 10.32
N ASP A 391 -16.79 -19.12 11.34
CA ASP A 391 -18.05 -19.47 12.00
C ASP A 391 -18.19 -18.62 13.27
N PRO A 392 -19.19 -17.72 13.38
CA PRO A 392 -19.39 -16.91 14.57
C PRO A 392 -19.54 -17.72 15.87
N SER A 393 -20.07 -18.95 15.79
CA SER A 393 -20.25 -19.82 16.94
C SER A 393 -18.93 -20.45 17.43
N ASP A 394 -18.01 -20.75 16.51
CA ASP A 394 -16.71 -21.38 16.74
C ASP A 394 -15.55 -20.54 16.17
N TYR A 395 -15.55 -19.23 16.50
CA TYR A 395 -14.78 -18.20 15.81
C TYR A 395 -13.29 -18.49 15.60
N VAL A 396 -12.51 -18.66 16.67
CA VAL A 396 -11.06 -18.88 16.58
C VAL A 396 -10.73 -20.29 16.05
N PRO A 397 -11.43 -21.35 16.50
CA PRO A 397 -11.17 -22.68 15.96
C PRO A 397 -11.54 -22.84 14.48
N SER A 398 -12.55 -22.13 13.95
CA SER A 398 -12.86 -22.17 12.52
C SER A 398 -11.75 -21.54 11.67
N ILE A 399 -11.21 -20.38 12.10
CA ILE A 399 -10.04 -19.75 11.48
C ILE A 399 -8.85 -20.71 11.51
N SER A 400 -8.63 -21.37 12.65
CA SER A 400 -7.57 -22.35 12.82
C SER A 400 -7.72 -23.51 11.84
N LYS A 401 -8.92 -24.12 11.75
CA LYS A 401 -9.23 -25.19 10.79
C LYS A 401 -8.95 -24.76 9.36
N SER A 402 -9.40 -23.57 8.94
CA SER A 402 -9.12 -23.05 7.59
C SER A 402 -7.62 -22.94 7.30
N LEU A 403 -6.84 -22.41 8.24
CA LEU A 403 -5.39 -22.31 8.05
C LEU A 403 -4.68 -23.67 8.04
N LEU A 404 -5.13 -24.62 8.87
CA LEU A 404 -4.54 -25.95 8.95
C LEU A 404 -4.88 -26.85 7.74
N LYS A 405 -6.04 -26.65 7.10
CA LYS A 405 -6.43 -27.39 5.88
C LYS A 405 -5.50 -27.09 4.69
N ARG A 406 -4.78 -25.97 4.71
CA ARG A 406 -3.88 -25.55 3.62
C ARG A 406 -2.64 -26.44 3.51
N LYS A 407 -2.22 -26.74 2.27
CA LYS A 407 -1.07 -27.61 1.97
C LYS A 407 0.09 -26.84 1.32
N SER A 408 1.24 -27.51 1.20
CA SER A 408 2.44 -27.05 0.48
C SER A 408 2.83 -25.60 0.77
N SER A 409 2.94 -24.73 -0.24
CA SER A 409 3.40 -23.34 -0.09
C SER A 409 2.47 -22.49 0.79
N GLN A 410 1.23 -22.97 1.05
CA GLN A 410 0.21 -22.29 1.83
C GLN A 410 0.05 -22.84 3.25
N ARG A 411 0.71 -23.95 3.58
CA ARG A 411 0.55 -24.69 4.84
C ARG A 411 0.88 -23.87 6.08
N PHE A 412 0.35 -24.32 7.21
CA PHE A 412 0.78 -23.92 8.54
C PHE A 412 1.92 -24.83 9.01
N PRO A 413 3.17 -24.34 9.16
CA PRO A 413 4.30 -25.20 9.53
C PRO A 413 4.16 -25.82 10.92
N HIS A 414 4.41 -27.12 11.01
CA HIS A 414 4.36 -27.90 12.26
C HIS A 414 5.57 -27.64 13.16
N ASP A 415 5.45 -27.99 14.44
CA ASP A 415 6.51 -27.82 15.44
C ASP A 415 7.80 -28.54 15.05
N ASP A 416 7.71 -29.79 14.57
CA ASP A 416 8.89 -30.57 14.15
C ASP A 416 9.60 -29.96 12.92
N GLU A 417 8.85 -29.34 12.03
CA GLU A 417 9.41 -28.61 10.89
C GLU A 417 10.15 -27.36 11.36
N ILE A 418 9.52 -26.58 12.24
CA ILE A 418 10.11 -25.38 12.83
C ILE A 418 11.39 -25.71 13.60
N ILE A 419 11.39 -26.74 14.45
CA ILE A 419 12.57 -27.13 15.22
C ILE A 419 13.72 -27.49 14.28
N ARG A 420 13.47 -28.28 13.23
CA ARG A 420 14.51 -28.70 12.28
C ARG A 420 15.13 -27.53 11.54
N GLU A 421 14.30 -26.61 11.02
CA GLU A 421 14.78 -25.45 10.26
C GLU A 421 15.47 -24.43 11.17
N LEU A 422 14.90 -24.14 12.33
CA LEU A 422 15.40 -23.12 13.25
C LEU A 422 16.75 -23.48 13.87
N GLU A 423 17.09 -24.76 14.00
CA GLU A 423 18.38 -25.21 14.55
C GLU A 423 19.57 -24.66 13.75
N PHE A 424 19.43 -24.56 12.43
CA PHE A 424 20.50 -24.20 11.50
C PHE A 424 20.29 -22.88 10.76
N LYS A 425 19.11 -22.26 10.88
CA LYS A 425 18.80 -21.01 10.19
C LYS A 425 19.77 -19.89 10.58
N ASP A 426 20.28 -19.17 9.59
CA ASP A 426 20.97 -17.90 9.82
C ASP A 426 19.94 -16.85 10.25
N VAL A 427 19.81 -16.67 11.56
CA VAL A 427 18.89 -15.71 12.16
C VAL A 427 19.55 -14.32 12.23
N TYR A 428 20.87 -14.23 12.31
CA TYR A 428 21.57 -12.94 12.34
C TYR A 428 21.52 -12.19 11.00
N GLY A 429 21.47 -12.93 9.89
CA GLY A 429 21.41 -12.40 8.54
C GLY A 429 20.01 -11.93 8.10
N ILE A 430 18.97 -12.16 8.90
CA ILE A 430 17.64 -11.60 8.60
C ILE A 430 17.61 -10.09 8.86
N GLN A 431 16.58 -9.41 8.35
CA GLN A 431 16.41 -7.98 8.59
C GLN A 431 16.44 -7.65 10.10
N SER A 432 17.16 -6.59 10.47
CA SER A 432 17.41 -6.21 11.88
C SER A 432 16.13 -6.16 12.73
N LYS A 433 15.05 -5.60 12.19
CA LYS A 433 13.74 -5.57 12.88
C LYS A 433 13.16 -6.94 13.21
N ASN A 434 13.37 -7.95 12.36
CA ASN A 434 12.81 -9.29 12.52
C ASN A 434 13.61 -10.08 13.57
N ILE A 435 14.94 -9.93 13.62
CA ILE A 435 15.74 -10.52 14.69
C ILE A 435 15.47 -9.84 16.03
N THR A 436 15.31 -8.52 16.06
CA THR A 436 14.92 -7.80 17.27
C THR A 436 13.55 -8.26 17.76
N TYR A 437 12.54 -8.34 16.86
CA TYR A 437 11.24 -8.92 17.18
C TYR A 437 11.37 -10.32 17.79
N PHE A 438 12.18 -11.19 17.18
CA PHE A 438 12.33 -12.56 17.63
C PHE A 438 12.94 -12.64 19.03
N LEU A 439 14.08 -11.98 19.25
CA LEU A 439 14.78 -12.01 20.52
C LEU A 439 13.97 -11.33 21.64
N GLU A 440 13.28 -10.24 21.33
CA GLU A 440 12.41 -9.53 22.27
C GLU A 440 11.22 -10.37 22.71
N ARG A 441 10.59 -11.09 21.77
CA ARG A 441 9.50 -12.02 22.09
C ARG A 441 9.97 -13.22 22.90
N ILE A 442 11.15 -13.76 22.61
CA ILE A 442 11.74 -14.82 23.45
C ILE A 442 12.07 -14.27 24.84
N GLU A 443 12.72 -13.13 24.95
CA GLU A 443 13.15 -12.55 26.24
C GLU A 443 11.95 -12.24 27.15
N ASN A 444 10.90 -11.62 26.60
CA ASN A 444 9.75 -11.14 27.37
C ASN A 444 8.60 -12.14 27.56
N TYR A 445 8.73 -13.37 27.07
CA TYR A 445 7.70 -14.39 27.32
C TYR A 445 7.60 -14.74 28.82
N ASP A 446 6.39 -14.71 29.36
CA ASP A 446 6.13 -14.97 30.79
C ASP A 446 6.98 -14.09 31.72
N ASN A 447 7.13 -12.81 31.36
CA ASN A 447 7.89 -11.82 32.12
C ASN A 447 7.03 -10.58 32.40
N ASN A 448 6.75 -10.32 33.69
CA ASN A 448 5.99 -9.15 34.13
C ASN A 448 6.82 -7.86 34.16
N GLU A 449 8.15 -7.97 34.06
CA GLU A 449 9.09 -6.85 33.99
C GLU A 449 9.72 -6.80 32.58
N PRO A 450 9.00 -6.28 31.57
CA PRO A 450 9.44 -6.38 30.18
C PRO A 450 10.75 -5.63 29.96
N VAL A 451 11.67 -6.30 29.27
CA VAL A 451 12.93 -5.74 28.80
C VAL A 451 12.67 -5.04 27.46
N LEU A 452 12.82 -3.71 27.44
CA LEU A 452 12.71 -2.91 26.23
C LEU A 452 14.00 -3.02 25.41
N ILE A 453 13.92 -3.70 24.27
CA ILE A 453 15.06 -3.92 23.37
C ILE A 453 14.94 -3.02 22.15
N GLU A 454 13.72 -2.84 21.64
CA GLU A 454 13.46 -1.90 20.56
C GLU A 454 13.78 -0.46 20.96
N ASN A 455 14.45 0.28 20.07
CA ASN A 455 14.93 1.64 20.28
C ASN A 455 15.87 1.83 21.48
N ASN A 456 16.39 0.74 22.05
CA ASN A 456 17.34 0.78 23.15
C ASN A 456 18.78 0.56 22.62
N PRO A 457 19.60 1.61 22.51
CA PRO A 457 20.97 1.47 22.00
C PRO A 457 21.89 0.70 22.96
N ASP A 458 21.51 0.59 24.23
CA ASP A 458 22.33 -0.08 25.23
C ASP A 458 22.29 -1.60 25.07
N ILE A 459 21.15 -2.17 24.64
CA ILE A 459 21.01 -3.62 24.45
C ILE A 459 21.29 -3.97 23.00
N THR A 460 22.34 -4.76 22.78
CA THR A 460 22.73 -5.22 21.44
C THR A 460 22.73 -6.73 21.34
N ILE A 461 22.66 -7.22 20.10
CA ILE A 461 22.81 -8.63 19.79
C ILE A 461 24.28 -9.01 19.92
N GLU A 462 24.56 -10.02 20.76
CA GLU A 462 25.90 -10.53 21.03
C GLU A 462 26.05 -11.97 20.54
N HIS A 463 27.24 -12.26 20.00
CA HIS A 463 27.68 -13.58 19.59
C HIS A 463 28.43 -14.25 20.74
N ILE A 464 27.87 -15.33 21.29
CA ILE A 464 28.48 -16.05 22.42
C ILE A 464 29.84 -16.60 21.98
N PHE A 465 29.86 -17.37 20.88
CA PHE A 465 31.05 -17.60 20.07
C PHE A 465 31.22 -16.43 19.08
N PRO A 466 32.26 -15.59 19.22
CA PRO A 466 32.40 -14.36 18.44
C PRO A 466 32.65 -14.62 16.94
N ARG A 467 32.24 -13.69 16.08
CA ARG A 467 32.58 -13.69 14.64
C ARG A 467 34.09 -13.67 14.38
N ASN A 468 34.84 -12.93 15.20
CA ASN A 468 36.30 -12.83 15.17
C ASN A 468 36.88 -13.40 16.48
N PRO A 469 36.87 -14.72 16.69
CA PRO A 469 37.19 -15.33 17.97
C PRO A 469 38.68 -15.18 18.29
N HIS A 470 39.01 -14.90 19.55
CA HIS A 470 40.40 -14.89 20.03
C HIS A 470 41.05 -16.29 19.84
N PRO A 471 42.35 -16.41 19.50
CA PRO A 471 43.01 -17.69 19.22
C PRO A 471 42.83 -18.78 20.29
N LYS A 472 42.70 -18.37 21.56
CA LYS A 472 42.37 -19.25 22.71
C LYS A 472 41.10 -20.08 22.51
N TRP A 473 40.12 -19.64 21.73
CA TRP A 473 38.94 -20.43 21.39
C TRP A 473 39.29 -21.72 20.64
N LYS A 474 40.24 -21.66 19.68
CA LYS A 474 40.68 -22.85 18.93
C LYS A 474 41.37 -23.86 19.84
N VAL A 475 42.14 -23.38 20.83
CA VAL A 475 42.82 -24.22 21.83
C VAL A 475 41.82 -24.89 22.77
N LEU A 476 40.80 -24.16 23.24
CA LEU A 476 39.82 -24.68 24.21
C LEU A 476 38.83 -25.68 23.61
N LEU A 477 38.46 -25.49 22.33
CA LEU A 477 37.45 -26.33 21.66
C LEU A 477 38.04 -27.50 20.87
N GLY A 478 39.29 -27.36 20.44
CA GLY A 478 39.85 -28.22 19.40
C GLY A 478 39.35 -27.85 18.00
N GLU A 479 40.04 -28.33 16.97
CA GLU A 479 39.81 -27.91 15.58
C GLU A 479 38.43 -28.28 15.04
N ALA A 480 37.96 -29.51 15.29
CA ALA A 480 36.68 -29.98 14.79
C ALA A 480 35.48 -29.17 15.32
N GLN A 481 35.44 -28.92 16.64
CA GLN A 481 34.39 -28.12 17.28
C GLN A 481 34.46 -26.65 16.83
N PHE A 482 35.67 -26.08 16.79
CA PHE A 482 35.87 -24.69 16.36
C PHE A 482 35.35 -24.45 14.94
N THR A 483 35.72 -25.31 13.99
CA THR A 483 35.26 -25.21 12.60
C THR A 483 33.75 -25.41 12.51
N LYS A 484 33.19 -26.40 13.22
CA LYS A 484 31.76 -26.67 13.19
C LYS A 484 30.91 -25.52 13.71
N ILE A 485 31.34 -24.87 14.80
CA ILE A 485 30.65 -23.67 15.31
C ILE A 485 30.75 -22.53 14.30
N LYS A 486 31.96 -22.28 13.77
CA LYS A 486 32.20 -21.17 12.84
C LYS A 486 31.40 -21.28 11.53
N GLU A 487 31.29 -22.48 10.97
CA GLU A 487 30.65 -22.70 9.66
C GLU A 487 29.14 -22.97 9.77
N THR A 488 28.68 -23.65 10.82
CA THR A 488 27.28 -24.08 10.93
C THR A 488 26.48 -23.27 11.96
N TYR A 489 27.05 -22.96 13.13
CA TYR A 489 26.27 -22.41 14.25
C TYR A 489 26.49 -20.92 14.52
N LEU A 490 27.43 -20.27 13.83
CA LEU A 490 27.88 -18.91 14.15
C LEU A 490 26.71 -17.93 14.24
N ASN A 491 25.81 -17.94 13.27
CA ASN A 491 24.67 -17.04 13.18
C ASN A 491 23.33 -17.67 13.58
N THR A 492 23.35 -18.85 14.19
CA THR A 492 22.14 -19.56 14.63
C THR A 492 21.63 -18.99 15.94
N ILE A 493 20.32 -19.14 16.20
CA ILE A 493 19.70 -18.65 17.44
C ILE A 493 20.37 -19.22 18.71
N GLY A 494 20.91 -20.45 18.62
CA GLY A 494 21.64 -21.09 19.71
C GLY A 494 22.90 -20.33 20.14
N ASN A 495 23.56 -19.59 19.23
CA ASN A 495 24.78 -18.82 19.50
C ASN A 495 24.55 -17.30 19.69
N LEU A 496 23.31 -16.83 19.55
CA LEU A 496 22.95 -15.42 19.67
C LEU A 496 22.30 -15.15 21.03
N THR A 497 22.64 -14.00 21.62
CA THR A 497 22.02 -13.51 22.85
C THR A 497 21.89 -11.99 22.85
N LEU A 498 21.27 -11.44 23.88
CA LEU A 498 21.20 -9.99 24.13
C LEU A 498 22.22 -9.60 25.21
N SER A 499 22.88 -8.46 25.03
CA SER A 499 23.85 -7.95 26.00
C SER A 499 23.93 -6.42 25.99
N GLY A 500 23.91 -5.85 27.20
CA GLY A 500 24.24 -4.46 27.47
C GLY A 500 25.75 -4.15 27.46
N ASN A 501 26.58 -5.20 27.42
CA ASN A 501 28.03 -5.12 27.64
C ASN A 501 28.82 -5.71 26.47
N ASN A 502 28.23 -5.76 25.27
CA ASN A 502 28.81 -6.40 24.09
C ASN A 502 30.25 -5.94 23.81
N GLY A 503 30.52 -4.63 23.86
CA GLY A 503 31.88 -4.08 23.70
C GLY A 503 32.89 -4.58 24.74
N ALA A 504 32.46 -4.86 25.99
CA ALA A 504 33.33 -5.40 27.03
C ALA A 504 33.55 -6.91 26.91
N LEU A 505 32.56 -7.66 26.44
CA LEU A 505 32.65 -9.11 26.19
C LEU A 505 33.54 -9.41 24.98
N GLY A 506 33.31 -8.72 23.86
CA GLY A 506 34.12 -8.75 22.65
C GLY A 506 34.44 -10.17 22.18
N ASN A 507 35.71 -10.45 21.87
CA ASN A 507 36.15 -11.75 21.38
C ASN A 507 36.70 -12.70 22.46
N LYS A 508 36.48 -12.39 23.74
CA LYS A 508 37.06 -13.15 24.86
C LYS A 508 36.57 -14.62 24.86
N PRO A 509 37.36 -15.56 25.41
CA PRO A 509 36.91 -16.93 25.66
C PRO A 509 35.66 -16.97 26.53
N PHE A 510 34.82 -18.00 26.36
CA PHE A 510 33.54 -18.12 27.04
C PHE A 510 33.59 -17.87 28.55
N ILE A 511 34.46 -18.57 29.29
CA ILE A 511 34.60 -18.39 30.75
C ILE A 511 34.91 -16.94 31.14
N LYS A 512 35.73 -16.24 30.35
CA LYS A 512 36.04 -14.82 30.58
C LYS A 512 34.87 -13.90 30.25
N LYS A 513 33.98 -14.28 29.33
CA LYS A 513 32.72 -13.58 29.07
C LYS A 513 31.70 -13.84 30.19
N ARG A 514 31.62 -15.07 30.70
CA ARG A 514 30.72 -15.47 31.78
C ARG A 514 31.06 -14.75 33.09
N ASP A 515 32.32 -14.83 33.52
CA ASP A 515 32.78 -14.37 34.84
C ASP A 515 33.31 -12.92 34.85
N LEU A 516 32.96 -12.12 33.82
CA LEU A 516 33.42 -10.73 33.77
C LEU A 516 32.67 -9.92 34.86
N PRO A 517 33.37 -9.32 35.84
CA PRO A 517 32.69 -8.66 36.96
C PRO A 517 31.73 -7.56 36.49
N GLN A 518 30.48 -7.61 36.96
CA GLN A 518 29.37 -6.69 36.67
C GLN A 518 28.91 -6.68 35.20
N LYS A 519 29.58 -7.40 34.31
CA LYS A 519 29.39 -7.29 32.85
C LYS A 519 29.23 -8.63 32.15
N GLY A 520 29.48 -9.73 32.86
CA GLY A 520 29.47 -11.07 32.32
C GLY A 520 28.09 -11.71 32.32
N TYR A 521 27.99 -12.87 31.70
CA TYR A 521 26.73 -13.63 31.66
C TYR A 521 26.28 -14.09 33.05
N SER A 522 27.18 -14.26 34.02
CA SER A 522 26.84 -14.60 35.41
C SER A 522 26.01 -13.54 36.11
N ASP A 523 26.24 -12.27 35.76
CA ASP A 523 25.64 -11.10 36.41
C ASP A 523 24.46 -10.55 35.60
N SER A 524 24.17 -11.14 34.44
CA SER A 524 23.09 -10.71 33.55
C SER A 524 21.72 -11.12 34.10
N ARG A 525 20.76 -10.20 34.03
CA ARG A 525 19.36 -10.42 34.41
C ARG A 525 18.49 -10.96 33.26
N LEU A 526 19.05 -11.07 32.06
CA LEU A 526 18.30 -11.45 30.87
C LEU A 526 18.05 -12.96 30.84
N PHE A 527 16.84 -13.37 30.51
CA PHE A 527 16.44 -14.77 30.35
C PHE A 527 17.37 -15.49 29.35
N LEU A 528 17.67 -14.87 28.21
CA LEU A 528 18.55 -15.43 27.18
C LEU A 528 19.98 -15.75 27.67
N ASN A 529 20.42 -15.12 28.77
CA ASN A 529 21.72 -15.32 29.40
C ASN A 529 21.68 -16.27 30.60
N LYS A 530 20.49 -16.61 31.13
CA LYS A 530 20.35 -17.49 32.30
C LYS A 530 21.00 -18.85 32.12
N TYR A 531 20.89 -19.45 30.93
CA TYR A 531 21.57 -20.71 30.62
C TYR A 531 23.10 -20.58 30.60
N LEU A 532 23.62 -19.40 30.27
CA LEU A 532 25.07 -19.16 30.09
C LEU A 532 25.80 -18.90 31.42
N SER A 533 25.08 -18.46 32.45
CA SER A 533 25.63 -18.00 33.73
C SER A 533 26.41 -19.07 34.50
N SER A 534 26.07 -20.35 34.33
CA SER A 534 26.63 -21.46 35.11
C SER A 534 27.44 -22.47 34.28
N LEU A 535 27.60 -22.26 32.97
CA LEU A 535 28.29 -23.22 32.09
C LEU A 535 29.80 -23.12 32.20
N GLU A 536 30.50 -24.25 32.14
CA GLU A 536 31.97 -24.28 32.20
C GLU A 536 32.65 -24.20 30.82
N LYS A 537 31.89 -24.39 29.74
CA LYS A 537 32.38 -24.36 28.36
C LYS A 537 31.28 -24.00 27.39
N TRP A 538 31.67 -23.69 26.14
CA TRP A 538 30.75 -23.36 25.05
C TRP A 538 31.12 -24.12 23.78
N ASP A 539 30.69 -25.38 23.70
CA ASP A 539 30.89 -26.28 22.56
C ASP A 539 29.59 -26.53 21.78
N VAL A 540 29.64 -27.33 20.71
CA VAL A 540 28.44 -27.66 19.90
C VAL A 540 27.34 -28.33 20.73
N ASN A 541 27.68 -29.11 21.75
CA ASN A 541 26.67 -29.77 22.59
C ASN A 541 25.92 -28.74 23.44
N GLU A 542 26.62 -27.75 23.99
CA GLU A 542 26.00 -26.66 24.76
C GLU A 542 25.15 -25.75 23.88
N ILE A 543 25.58 -25.47 22.63
CA ILE A 543 24.75 -24.75 21.65
C ILE A 543 23.44 -25.49 21.39
N LYS A 544 23.48 -26.81 21.16
CA LYS A 544 22.29 -27.63 20.92
C LYS A 544 21.35 -27.69 22.12
N LYS A 545 21.89 -27.81 23.33
CA LYS A 545 21.08 -27.77 24.56
C LYS A 545 20.39 -26.41 24.73
N ARG A 546 21.12 -25.31 24.51
CA ARG A 546 20.54 -23.96 24.53
C ARG A 546 19.46 -23.80 23.47
N PHE A 547 19.71 -24.28 22.26
CA PHE A 547 18.74 -24.26 21.17
C PHE A 547 17.42 -24.91 21.60
N LYS A 548 17.44 -26.10 22.23
CA LYS A 548 16.22 -26.76 22.73
C LYS A 548 15.43 -25.89 23.70
N ILE A 549 16.10 -25.24 24.66
CA ILE A 549 15.44 -24.31 25.61
C ILE A 549 14.73 -23.17 24.88
N ILE A 550 15.36 -22.62 23.83
CA ILE A 550 14.78 -21.55 23.03
C ILE A 550 13.64 -22.07 22.14
N ALA A 551 13.80 -23.26 21.55
CA ALA A 551 12.79 -23.89 20.71
C ALA A 551 11.51 -24.24 21.49
N ASP A 552 11.66 -24.77 22.71
CA ASP A 552 10.53 -25.05 23.61
C ASP A 552 9.75 -23.77 23.96
N ARG A 553 10.46 -22.64 24.07
CA ARG A 553 9.85 -21.33 24.31
C ARG A 553 9.24 -20.74 23.04
N PHE A 554 9.86 -20.93 21.88
CA PHE A 554 9.33 -20.54 20.57
C PHE A 554 7.94 -21.13 20.36
N ILE A 555 7.78 -22.44 20.57
CA ILE A 555 6.52 -23.14 20.31
C ILE A 555 5.39 -22.63 21.21
N LYS A 556 5.71 -22.12 22.41
CA LYS A 556 4.72 -21.51 23.30
C LYS A 556 4.33 -20.09 22.88
N ILE A 557 5.27 -19.31 22.33
CA ILE A 557 5.01 -17.93 21.89
C ILE A 557 4.24 -17.88 20.58
N TRP A 558 4.55 -18.80 19.66
CA TRP A 558 3.90 -18.95 18.37
C TRP A 558 3.34 -20.37 18.27
N PRO A 559 2.21 -20.67 18.92
CA PRO A 559 1.67 -22.03 19.01
C PRO A 559 1.16 -22.55 17.67
N TYR A 560 1.26 -23.87 17.49
CA TYR A 560 0.51 -24.59 16.48
C TYR A 560 -0.91 -24.80 17.02
N PRO A 561 -1.97 -24.53 16.24
CA PRO A 561 -3.34 -24.69 16.73
C PRO A 561 -3.64 -26.13 17.13
N SER A 562 -4.27 -26.33 18.29
CA SER A 562 -4.59 -27.66 18.83
C SER A 562 -5.95 -28.22 18.36
N VAL A 563 -6.49 -27.71 17.25
CA VAL A 563 -7.82 -28.05 16.76
C VAL A 563 -7.76 -29.35 15.95
N VAL A 564 -8.67 -30.29 16.23
CA VAL A 564 -8.83 -31.53 15.47
C VAL A 564 -9.47 -31.21 14.12
N ILE A 565 -8.87 -31.71 13.05
CA ILE A 565 -9.43 -31.70 11.70
C ILE A 565 -9.95 -33.11 11.46
N ASP A 566 -11.24 -33.25 11.18
CA ASP A 566 -11.79 -34.56 10.81
C ASP A 566 -11.20 -35.00 9.47
N ASP A 567 -10.65 -36.21 9.42
CA ASP A 567 -9.95 -36.76 8.24
C ASP A 567 -10.84 -36.85 6.98
N ASP A 568 -12.17 -36.83 7.14
CA ASP A 568 -13.15 -36.90 6.05
C ASP A 568 -13.20 -35.63 5.16
N ASP A 569 -12.57 -34.53 5.58
CA ASP A 569 -12.45 -33.31 4.76
C ASP A 569 -11.21 -33.29 3.85
N PHE A 570 -10.35 -34.33 3.90
CA PHE A 570 -9.21 -34.47 2.99
C PHE A 570 -9.61 -35.17 1.69
N TYR A 571 -10.42 -34.52 0.86
CA TYR A 571 -10.41 -34.85 -0.56
C TYR A 571 -9.06 -34.39 -1.12
N GLU A 572 -8.07 -35.29 -1.25
CA GLU A 572 -6.72 -34.99 -1.75
C GLU A 572 -6.72 -34.47 -3.19
N GLU A 573 -7.06 -33.20 -3.38
CA GLU A 573 -6.76 -32.43 -4.56
C GLU A 573 -5.32 -31.94 -4.40
N ILE A 574 -4.43 -32.49 -5.22
CA ILE A 574 -3.00 -32.24 -5.14
C ILE A 574 -2.69 -31.15 -6.16
N ASN A 575 -1.94 -30.12 -5.77
CA ASN A 575 -1.53 -29.12 -6.75
C ASN A 575 -0.61 -29.79 -7.79
N VAL A 576 -0.75 -29.46 -9.07
CA VAL A 576 0.04 -30.10 -10.13
C VAL A 576 1.56 -30.03 -9.90
N PHE A 577 2.05 -29.02 -9.18
CA PHE A 577 3.46 -28.83 -8.82
C PHE A 577 3.94 -29.71 -7.67
N GLU A 578 3.03 -30.38 -6.96
CA GLU A 578 3.32 -31.33 -5.88
C GLU A 578 3.50 -32.77 -6.42
N GLU A 579 3.13 -33.02 -7.68
CA GLU A 579 3.28 -34.34 -8.31
C GLU A 579 4.56 -34.44 -9.16
N ASP A 580 5.54 -35.18 -8.64
CA ASP A 580 6.83 -35.40 -9.31
C ASP A 580 6.85 -36.64 -10.24
N ASP A 581 6.01 -37.64 -9.96
CA ASP A 581 5.94 -38.88 -10.74
C ASP A 581 4.50 -39.46 -10.87
N PRO A 582 3.77 -39.07 -11.93
CA PRO A 582 2.40 -39.53 -12.18
C PRO A 582 2.33 -40.95 -12.77
N THR A 583 3.43 -41.69 -12.83
CA THR A 583 3.48 -42.99 -13.50
C THR A 583 2.62 -44.01 -12.74
N GLY A 584 1.61 -44.57 -13.43
CA GLY A 584 0.68 -45.55 -12.84
C GLY A 584 -0.53 -44.96 -12.11
N LYS A 585 -0.64 -43.63 -11.97
CA LYS A 585 -1.80 -42.96 -11.36
C LYS A 585 -2.82 -42.55 -12.42
N THR A 586 -4.10 -42.82 -12.20
CA THR A 586 -5.20 -42.41 -13.09
C THR A 586 -5.87 -41.13 -12.59
N LEU A 587 -6.10 -40.17 -13.48
CA LEU A 587 -6.80 -38.92 -13.16
C LEU A 587 -8.31 -39.14 -13.04
N ASP A 588 -8.94 -38.42 -12.13
CA ASP A 588 -10.40 -38.34 -11.98
C ASP A 588 -10.94 -37.03 -12.54
N TYR A 589 -10.51 -35.93 -11.93
CA TYR A 589 -10.84 -34.57 -12.36
C TYR A 589 -9.68 -33.62 -12.07
N ILE A 590 -9.75 -32.45 -12.68
CA ILE A 590 -8.86 -31.33 -12.41
C ILE A 590 -9.70 -30.13 -11.98
N ILE A 591 -9.12 -29.27 -11.14
CA ILE A 591 -9.66 -27.96 -10.84
C ILE A 591 -8.69 -26.94 -11.41
N TYR A 592 -9.16 -26.18 -12.38
CA TYR A 592 -8.38 -25.15 -13.05
C TYR A 592 -9.16 -23.83 -12.99
N PHE A 593 -8.58 -22.79 -12.39
CA PHE A 593 -9.26 -21.52 -12.12
C PHE A 593 -10.63 -21.68 -11.43
N ASP A 594 -10.67 -22.46 -10.35
CA ASP A 594 -11.89 -22.76 -9.57
C ASP A 594 -12.99 -23.50 -10.39
N GLN A 595 -12.71 -23.96 -11.63
CA GLN A 595 -13.61 -24.79 -12.43
C GLN A 595 -13.21 -26.26 -12.40
N LYS A 596 -14.13 -27.10 -11.92
CA LYS A 596 -13.96 -28.56 -11.88
C LYS A 596 -14.30 -29.18 -13.24
N THR A 597 -13.31 -29.81 -13.87
CA THR A 597 -13.48 -30.52 -15.15
C THR A 597 -13.07 -31.98 -14.97
N THR A 598 -13.92 -32.92 -15.40
CA THR A 598 -13.58 -34.36 -15.38
C THR A 598 -12.57 -34.68 -16.48
N VAL A 599 -11.50 -35.39 -16.14
CA VAL A 599 -10.40 -35.64 -17.07
C VAL A 599 -9.96 -37.10 -16.98
N ALA A 600 -10.11 -37.85 -18.06
CA ALA A 600 -9.83 -39.29 -18.05
C ALA A 600 -8.36 -39.62 -18.32
N THR A 601 -7.62 -38.75 -19.00
CA THR A 601 -6.21 -39.00 -19.38
C THR A 601 -5.31 -37.78 -19.17
N TYR A 602 -4.01 -38.00 -19.00
CA TYR A 602 -3.02 -36.90 -18.96
C TYR A 602 -2.98 -36.11 -20.27
N LYS A 603 -3.32 -36.74 -21.40
CA LYS A 603 -3.41 -36.05 -22.69
C LYS A 603 -4.53 -35.00 -22.68
N ASP A 604 -5.66 -35.30 -22.05
CA ASP A 604 -6.78 -34.38 -21.91
C ASP A 604 -6.41 -33.23 -20.96
N LEU A 605 -5.75 -33.52 -19.83
CA LEU A 605 -5.20 -32.50 -18.93
C LEU A 605 -4.28 -31.54 -19.69
N PHE A 606 -3.34 -32.08 -20.46
CA PHE A 606 -2.39 -31.30 -21.26
C PHE A 606 -3.12 -30.41 -22.28
N TYR A 607 -4.09 -30.97 -22.98
CA TYR A 607 -4.86 -30.25 -23.99
C TYR A 607 -5.66 -29.09 -23.40
N ILE A 608 -6.41 -29.34 -22.32
CA ILE A 608 -7.27 -28.33 -21.67
C ILE A 608 -6.43 -27.14 -21.19
N VAL A 609 -5.37 -27.42 -20.43
CA VAL A 609 -4.56 -26.36 -19.83
C VAL A 609 -3.85 -25.53 -20.89
N ILE A 610 -3.20 -26.19 -21.88
CA ILE A 610 -2.45 -25.45 -22.90
C ILE A 610 -3.37 -24.67 -23.84
N SER A 611 -4.55 -25.21 -24.18
CA SER A 611 -5.51 -24.49 -25.03
C SER A 611 -6.05 -23.25 -24.35
N PHE A 612 -6.40 -23.35 -23.07
CA PHE A 612 -6.84 -22.20 -22.29
C PHE A 612 -5.74 -21.12 -22.19
N LEU A 613 -4.50 -21.51 -21.87
CA LEU A 613 -3.39 -20.56 -21.79
C LEU A 613 -3.15 -19.87 -23.13
N PHE A 614 -3.27 -20.60 -24.24
CA PHE A 614 -3.10 -20.06 -25.58
C PHE A 614 -4.22 -19.09 -25.95
N GLU A 615 -5.47 -19.39 -25.61
CA GLU A 615 -6.60 -18.47 -25.82
C GLU A 615 -6.48 -17.19 -24.97
N THR A 616 -6.03 -17.33 -23.72
CA THR A 616 -5.95 -16.22 -22.77
C THR A 616 -4.86 -15.22 -23.16
N GLN A 617 -3.67 -15.71 -23.53
CA GLN A 617 -2.56 -14.84 -23.89
C GLN A 617 -1.61 -15.57 -24.87
N PRO A 618 -1.95 -15.56 -26.18
CA PRO A 618 -1.17 -16.23 -27.23
C PRO A 618 0.26 -15.68 -27.33
N GLU A 619 0.43 -14.38 -27.10
CA GLU A 619 1.69 -13.64 -27.19
C GLU A 619 2.82 -14.36 -26.43
N THR A 620 2.52 -14.87 -25.23
CA THR A 620 3.49 -15.50 -24.32
C THR A 620 4.12 -16.76 -24.91
N PHE A 621 3.40 -17.49 -25.77
CA PHE A 621 3.93 -18.66 -26.46
C PHE A 621 5.00 -18.30 -27.49
N PHE A 622 4.97 -17.08 -28.01
CA PHE A 622 5.90 -16.58 -29.03
C PHE A 622 7.00 -15.68 -28.43
N SER A 623 6.71 -14.98 -27.33
CA SER A 623 7.66 -14.10 -26.65
C SER A 623 8.60 -14.83 -25.68
N THR A 624 8.37 -16.12 -25.43
CA THR A 624 9.18 -16.96 -24.53
C THR A 624 9.59 -18.25 -25.24
N ASP A 625 10.45 -19.06 -24.60
CA ASP A 625 10.86 -20.37 -25.12
C ASP A 625 9.78 -21.47 -24.98
N LEU A 626 8.57 -21.10 -24.55
CA LEU A 626 7.46 -22.02 -24.31
C LEU A 626 6.98 -22.68 -25.60
N GLY A 627 6.81 -21.91 -26.68
CA GLY A 627 6.38 -22.44 -27.98
C GLY A 627 7.31 -23.52 -28.53
N ASP A 628 8.62 -23.30 -28.42
CA ASP A 628 9.64 -24.26 -28.84
C ASP A 628 9.62 -25.54 -27.99
N LYS A 629 9.50 -25.39 -26.66
CA LYS A 629 9.46 -26.54 -25.73
C LYS A 629 8.22 -27.41 -25.88
N LEU A 630 7.11 -26.83 -26.34
CA LEU A 630 5.86 -27.52 -26.66
C LEU A 630 5.77 -27.97 -28.13
N LYS A 631 6.76 -27.64 -28.97
CA LYS A 631 6.77 -27.91 -30.42
C LYS A 631 5.54 -27.33 -31.13
N LEU A 632 5.23 -26.06 -30.85
CA LEU A 632 4.14 -25.35 -31.52
C LEU A 632 4.44 -25.22 -33.02
N SER A 633 3.54 -25.71 -33.88
CA SER A 633 3.71 -25.72 -35.34
C SER A 633 2.41 -25.39 -36.06
N LYS A 634 2.52 -24.81 -37.26
CA LYS A 634 1.38 -24.62 -38.18
C LYS A 634 1.09 -25.85 -39.05
N SER A 635 2.01 -26.81 -39.08
CA SER A 635 1.88 -28.08 -39.80
C SER A 635 1.91 -29.25 -38.82
N ILE A 636 1.16 -30.30 -39.17
CA ILE A 636 1.13 -31.57 -38.43
C ILE A 636 2.42 -32.38 -38.69
N GLU A 637 3.13 -32.10 -39.79
CA GLU A 637 4.34 -32.82 -40.17
C GLU A 637 5.44 -32.68 -39.11
N GLY A 638 5.93 -33.82 -38.60
CA GLY A 638 6.97 -33.88 -37.57
C GLY A 638 6.47 -33.96 -36.12
N LEU A 639 5.17 -33.80 -35.87
CA LEU A 639 4.58 -33.92 -34.53
C LEU A 639 4.13 -35.35 -34.23
N ARG A 640 4.50 -35.86 -33.05
CA ARG A 640 4.00 -37.16 -32.55
C ARG A 640 2.66 -36.98 -31.82
N GLY A 641 1.57 -37.51 -32.39
CA GLY A 641 0.24 -37.40 -31.78
C GLY A 641 -0.26 -35.94 -31.71
N PRO A 642 -0.43 -35.26 -32.85
CA PRO A 642 -0.74 -33.83 -32.91
C PRO A 642 -2.04 -33.48 -32.17
N LEU A 643 -2.00 -32.38 -31.41
CA LEU A 643 -3.16 -31.76 -30.76
C LEU A 643 -3.41 -30.39 -31.38
N LYS A 644 -4.62 -30.16 -31.90
CA LYS A 644 -5.04 -28.88 -32.48
C LYS A 644 -5.46 -27.93 -31.37
N ILE A 645 -4.66 -26.88 -31.11
CA ILE A 645 -4.95 -25.89 -30.07
C ILE A 645 -5.97 -24.85 -30.55
N ASN A 646 -5.83 -24.40 -31.80
CA ASN A 646 -6.78 -23.50 -32.45
C ASN A 646 -6.82 -23.77 -33.96
N GLU A 647 -7.49 -22.91 -34.74
CA GLU A 647 -7.60 -23.08 -36.20
C GLU A 647 -6.25 -23.06 -36.96
N THR A 648 -5.19 -22.52 -36.36
CA THR A 648 -3.89 -22.31 -37.04
C THR A 648 -2.76 -23.18 -36.50
N TYR A 649 -2.79 -23.57 -35.22
CA TYR A 649 -1.63 -24.13 -34.51
C TYR A 649 -1.90 -25.50 -33.87
N TYR A 650 -0.85 -26.33 -33.91
CA TYR A 650 -0.79 -27.67 -33.34
C TYR A 650 0.40 -27.80 -32.39
N ILE A 651 0.30 -28.70 -31.42
CA ILE A 651 1.41 -29.13 -30.56
C ILE A 651 1.59 -30.65 -30.57
N GLU A 652 2.75 -31.12 -30.12
CA GLU A 652 3.02 -32.54 -29.91
C GLU A 652 2.23 -33.04 -28.68
N GLY A 653 1.33 -34.01 -28.85
CA GLY A 653 0.51 -34.54 -27.76
C GLY A 653 0.94 -35.91 -27.23
N HIS A 654 1.87 -36.59 -27.91
CA HIS A 654 2.36 -37.90 -27.47
C HIS A 654 3.53 -37.77 -26.50
N HIS A 655 3.20 -37.71 -25.21
CA HIS A 655 4.15 -37.63 -24.10
C HIS A 655 3.84 -38.69 -23.04
N SER A 656 4.85 -39.11 -22.27
CA SER A 656 4.61 -39.88 -21.05
C SER A 656 3.85 -39.03 -20.02
N SER A 657 3.15 -39.64 -19.07
CA SER A 657 2.46 -38.89 -17.99
C SER A 657 3.39 -37.91 -17.28
N ARG A 658 4.63 -38.34 -16.99
CA ARG A 658 5.68 -37.48 -16.42
C ARG A 658 6.10 -36.35 -17.38
N GLY A 659 6.18 -36.62 -18.68
CA GLY A 659 6.49 -35.63 -19.70
C GLY A 659 5.40 -34.57 -19.85
N VAL A 660 4.14 -34.97 -19.71
CA VAL A 660 2.98 -34.08 -19.66
C VAL A 660 3.06 -33.15 -18.45
N LEU A 661 3.17 -33.70 -17.23
CA LEU A 661 3.17 -32.88 -16.01
C LEU A 661 4.27 -31.83 -16.03
N LYS A 662 5.50 -32.19 -16.41
CA LYS A 662 6.60 -31.22 -16.52
C LYS A 662 6.32 -30.08 -17.50
N ARG A 663 5.60 -30.34 -18.59
CA ARG A 663 5.22 -29.31 -19.58
C ARG A 663 4.10 -28.42 -19.08
N VAL A 664 3.13 -29.00 -18.38
CA VAL A 664 2.06 -28.26 -17.72
C VAL A 664 2.63 -27.34 -16.63
N GLN A 665 3.48 -27.87 -15.76
CA GLN A 665 4.19 -27.11 -14.72
C GLN A 665 5.04 -25.98 -15.33
N LEU A 666 5.78 -26.28 -16.41
CA LEU A 666 6.57 -25.28 -17.13
C LEU A 666 5.67 -24.15 -17.68
N ALA A 667 4.58 -24.51 -18.37
CA ALA A 667 3.65 -23.53 -18.91
C ALA A 667 3.08 -22.65 -17.78
N LEU A 668 2.50 -23.26 -16.75
CA LEU A 668 1.96 -22.53 -15.59
C LEU A 668 3.01 -21.64 -14.92
N SER A 669 4.27 -22.08 -14.82
CA SER A 669 5.38 -21.27 -14.28
C SER A 669 5.64 -20.03 -15.13
N THR A 670 5.65 -20.16 -16.46
CA THR A 670 5.82 -19.04 -17.40
C THR A 670 4.71 -18.00 -17.24
N PHE A 671 3.48 -18.45 -16.99
CA PHE A 671 2.32 -17.59 -16.73
C PHE A 671 2.19 -17.13 -15.27
N LYS A 672 3.09 -17.55 -14.37
CA LYS A 672 3.05 -17.30 -12.92
C LYS A 672 1.78 -17.83 -12.21
N LEU A 673 1.23 -18.92 -12.74
CA LEU A 673 0.00 -19.58 -12.28
C LEU A 673 0.30 -20.84 -11.45
N PHE A 674 1.13 -20.69 -10.42
CA PHE A 674 1.61 -21.83 -9.63
C PHE A 674 0.51 -22.51 -8.80
N ASP A 675 -0.52 -21.75 -8.41
CA ASP A 675 -1.56 -22.21 -7.49
C ASP A 675 -2.91 -22.46 -8.18
N ASP A 676 -2.96 -22.43 -9.52
CA ASP A 676 -4.25 -22.36 -10.25
C ASP A 676 -4.66 -23.70 -10.88
N LEU A 677 -3.88 -24.77 -10.70
CA LEU A 677 -4.21 -26.12 -11.17
C LEU A 677 -4.04 -27.18 -10.06
N TYR A 678 -5.14 -27.83 -9.72
CA TYR A 678 -5.18 -29.00 -8.84
C TYR A 678 -5.66 -30.23 -9.61
N ILE A 679 -5.11 -31.39 -9.26
CA ILE A 679 -5.44 -32.67 -9.86
C ILE A 679 -5.91 -33.63 -8.77
N LYS A 680 -6.95 -34.40 -9.08
CA LYS A 680 -7.42 -35.51 -8.24
C LYS A 680 -7.15 -36.82 -8.97
N PHE A 681 -6.55 -37.78 -8.26
CA PHE A 681 -6.41 -39.14 -8.74
C PHE A 681 -7.60 -40.00 -8.31
N LYS A 682 -7.91 -41.02 -9.11
CA LYS A 682 -8.90 -42.06 -8.81
C LYS A 682 -8.37 -43.06 -7.80
#